data_AF-A0A024WGY0-F1
#
_entry.id   AF-A0A024WGY0-F1
#
_cell.length_a   1.000
_cell.length_b   1.000
_cell.length_c   1.000
_cell.angle_alpha   90.00
_cell.angle_beta   90.00
_cell.angle_gamma   90.00
#
_symmetry.space_group_name_H-M   'P 1'
#
loop_
_entity.id
_entity.type
_entity.pdbx_description
1 polymer ?
#
loop_
_entity_poly.entity_id
_entity_poly.type
_entity_poly.pdbx_seq_one_letter_code
_entity_poly.pdbx_strand_id
1 'polypeptide(L)'
;NATTNPCAKSRDYNKHATVKQIAQYYKRIAHKQLNERAGRSALKGDATKGKYMSSLSEKRLYEICKITKDNSNAKREFSKHPCAGKDREKKLFELKDVWKTGTDVQMSHKDVFMPPRREHFCTSNLEFLDTDYIPFIYYGAKVINDSFLGDVLLSAKSEADKIIDMYPKNNGQNDKEGICRAIRYSFADIGDIIKGTDLWEANPGEKNTQRRLETVFGKIKKQFNGKYTHEEAKPPYRQLRADWWEANRHQVWKAMKCAIKEFNDTSVSTQSNGYCGYSDHTPLDDYIPQRLRWMTEWAEWYCKMQKEAYDKLKQDCIGCTGKDRDCNKSGKCGKCTISCENYKKFINTWQTQWKEMEQKYESLYKEAQENDNSSHKSTTEQDKYVVEFLSQLQKANNGDKTGVDTVYSTAAGYVHQEAPYMECQGQKHFCDEKHEEYAFKNPPNGYDVVCKCKDRPEQQIKKKEVEDACKIVETLLSQKGENDTIGNCKGKYKNVRYPEWKCNSQIDPKYTGACMPPRRQKLCIHFLAHKSETPNLNTQEDLRKAFIKSAAAEIFFSWYKYKKDNNNVVDFQNQLKKGEIPDDFKRQMFYTFGDYRDLCLGNDLGNAHDTKNISVMVTSILNKEPNSQSVGQRDDKAKRETWWNGIKNDVWNGMLCSLEKVAGKTGALTNKDTYNYKTVTFTEDPSGPNLQTFATRPQFLRWFTEWGEEFCAERQKKEAKVKEYCKKEYEGCEKDKNVTACAKACEEYKKYITDKNSEYTNQEGKFKYDKSQKKQGYNDISNDDASEYLKDKCLDSQCNCMDKVKNISNYWETPHTTYDDNSLQKKCSCPPPPCEIVDGILGNISSKGYVEGCKTKYMTTSSGIGWECNNSVEKGNQGACIPPRRRKLYVYDLKTLSGEVTQVQLREAFIKCAAIETFFAWHKFKKIKEKEDKEQHTEELMYISPEPDKLNKDLKKGEVPEEFKRQLFYTFGDYRDILFGKDMSKGMGELNDKINKVFANGGGKIPSGRKITPKEWWEQNAKDIWEGMLCALSYNTETKEMDKDVRTQLIENSKNKYLEVTFIGGFNSDKTSTINNTTTKLTDFVKRPPYFRWLEEWADEF
;
A
#
# COMPACT_ATOMS: atom_id res chain seq x y z
N ASN A 1 22.34 -17.43 9.64
CA ASN A 1 23.69 -17.83 9.18
C ASN A 1 24.64 -16.68 9.38
N ALA A 2 25.51 -16.76 10.39
CA ALA A 2 26.59 -15.81 10.57
C ALA A 2 27.50 -15.90 9.33
N THR A 3 27.67 -14.79 8.61
CA THR A 3 28.70 -14.67 7.58
C THR A 3 30.04 -14.92 8.25
N THR A 4 30.79 -15.90 7.73
CA THR A 4 32.14 -16.20 8.20
C THR A 4 33.02 -14.96 7.99
N ASN A 5 33.54 -14.40 9.07
CA ASN A 5 34.46 -13.27 9.02
C ASN A 5 35.75 -13.73 8.30
N PRO A 6 36.13 -13.13 7.16
CA PRO A 6 37.26 -13.60 6.37
C PRO A 6 38.62 -13.34 7.03
N CYS A 7 38.65 -12.52 8.08
CA CYS A 7 39.86 -12.19 8.85
C CYS A 7 39.94 -12.95 10.18
N ALA A 8 39.03 -13.90 10.43
CA ALA A 8 39.10 -14.78 11.59
C ALA A 8 40.07 -15.95 11.34
N LYS A 9 41.02 -16.18 12.26
CA LYS A 9 41.99 -17.28 12.19
C LYS A 9 41.41 -18.66 12.61
N SER A 10 40.20 -18.69 13.18
CA SER A 10 39.59 -19.90 13.76
C SER A 10 38.33 -20.34 12.99
N ARG A 11 38.23 -21.64 12.66
CA ARG A 11 37.03 -22.31 12.10
C ARG A 11 36.01 -22.68 13.18
N ASP A 12 35.80 -21.84 14.20
CA ASP A 12 34.83 -22.15 15.25
C ASP A 12 33.44 -21.62 14.89
N TYR A 13 32.58 -22.56 14.48
CA TYR A 13 31.19 -22.37 14.03
C TYR A 13 30.20 -22.02 15.17
N ASN A 14 30.71 -21.66 16.35
CA ASN A 14 29.91 -21.42 17.55
C ASN A 14 29.56 -19.94 17.77
N LYS A 15 28.48 -19.70 18.51
CA LYS A 15 27.94 -18.36 18.85
C LYS A 15 29.00 -17.49 19.54
N HIS A 16 29.53 -16.50 18.81
CA HIS A 16 30.40 -15.46 19.35
C HIS A 16 29.57 -14.34 20.01
N ALA A 17 30.01 -13.83 21.16
CA ALA A 17 29.47 -12.63 21.77
C ALA A 17 29.82 -11.39 20.92
N THR A 18 28.81 -10.60 20.60
CA THR A 18 28.90 -9.39 19.75
C THR A 18 29.27 -8.15 20.57
N VAL A 19 29.90 -7.16 19.94
CA VAL A 19 30.15 -5.83 20.56
C VAL A 19 28.86 -5.23 21.10
N LYS A 20 27.73 -5.39 20.40
CA LYS A 20 26.42 -4.92 20.88
C LYS A 20 25.94 -5.62 22.16
N GLN A 21 26.26 -6.91 22.35
CA GLN A 21 25.94 -7.61 23.60
C GLN A 21 26.77 -7.08 24.78
N ILE A 22 28.04 -6.75 24.56
CA ILE A 22 28.89 -6.11 25.58
C ILE A 22 28.42 -4.68 25.86
N ALA A 23 28.07 -3.91 24.83
CA ALA A 23 27.47 -2.58 25.01
C ALA A 23 26.15 -2.65 25.81
N GLN A 24 25.33 -3.68 25.57
CA GLN A 24 24.10 -3.94 26.33
C GLN A 24 24.40 -4.28 27.80
N TYR A 25 25.51 -4.95 28.10
CA TYR A 25 25.98 -5.21 29.46
C TYR A 25 26.38 -3.91 30.17
N TYR A 26 27.21 -3.05 29.55
CA TYR A 26 27.58 -1.75 30.11
C TYR A 26 26.37 -0.82 30.30
N LYS A 27 25.41 -0.83 29.38
CA LYS A 27 24.13 -0.12 29.57
C LYS A 27 23.40 -0.58 30.83
N ARG A 28 23.35 -1.89 31.11
CA ARG A 28 22.70 -2.43 32.33
C ARG A 28 23.44 -2.00 33.58
N ILE A 29 24.77 -1.98 33.56
CA ILE A 29 25.59 -1.46 34.66
C ILE A 29 25.28 0.02 34.90
N ALA A 30 25.31 0.85 33.86
CA ALA A 30 25.03 2.28 33.98
C ALA A 30 23.62 2.53 34.54
N HIS A 31 22.62 1.75 34.08
CA HIS A 31 21.26 1.83 34.60
C HIS A 31 21.17 1.47 36.09
N LYS A 32 21.86 0.40 36.51
CA LYS A 32 21.93 -0.03 37.92
C LYS A 32 22.59 1.05 38.77
N GLN A 33 23.74 1.55 38.35
CA GLN A 33 24.48 2.59 39.07
C GLN A 33 23.70 3.91 39.19
N LEU A 34 23.00 4.33 38.13
CA LEU A 34 22.08 5.47 38.16
C LEU A 34 21.03 5.30 39.26
N ASN A 35 20.43 4.11 39.36
CA ASN A 35 19.39 3.84 40.36
C ASN A 35 19.95 3.77 41.79
N GLU A 36 21.15 3.23 41.98
CA GLU A 36 21.82 3.18 43.29
C GLU A 36 22.21 4.57 43.80
N ARG A 37 22.67 5.46 42.91
CA ARG A 37 23.09 6.83 43.27
C ARG A 37 21.89 7.77 43.40
N ALA A 38 21.33 8.23 42.29
CA ALA A 38 20.33 9.30 42.28
C ALA A 38 18.89 8.82 42.04
N GLY A 39 18.72 7.68 41.37
CA GLY A 39 17.43 7.29 40.82
C GLY A 39 17.13 8.00 39.49
N ARG A 40 16.61 7.26 38.51
CA ARG A 40 16.31 7.80 37.18
C ARG A 40 15.38 9.02 37.20
N SER A 41 14.37 9.03 38.08
CA SER A 41 13.39 10.13 38.17
C SER A 41 14.02 11.48 38.57
N ALA A 42 15.09 11.47 39.36
CA ALA A 42 15.71 12.68 39.86
C ALA A 42 16.60 13.37 38.80
N LEU A 43 17.25 12.60 37.94
CA LEU A 43 18.09 13.11 36.85
C LEU A 43 17.35 13.28 35.52
N LYS A 44 16.20 12.64 35.37
CA LYS A 44 15.37 12.80 34.16
C LYS A 44 14.86 14.23 34.06
N GLY A 45 15.34 14.93 33.03
CA GLY A 45 14.86 16.25 32.65
C GLY A 45 13.54 16.18 31.89
N ASP A 46 12.79 17.28 31.90
CA ASP A 46 11.63 17.51 31.06
C ASP A 46 11.83 18.80 30.28
N ALA A 47 12.30 18.68 29.03
CA ALA A 47 12.62 19.84 28.20
C ALA A 47 11.42 20.77 27.95
N THR A 48 10.18 20.27 28.10
CA THR A 48 8.97 21.12 27.95
C THR A 48 8.75 22.05 29.14
N LYS A 49 9.37 21.74 30.28
CA LYS A 49 9.40 22.57 31.50
C LYS A 49 10.67 23.43 31.61
N GLY A 50 11.57 23.31 30.63
CA GLY A 50 12.76 24.14 30.52
C GLY A 50 12.42 25.62 30.29
N LYS A 51 13.29 26.49 30.78
CA LYS A 51 13.23 27.94 30.60
C LYS A 51 14.28 28.33 29.56
N TYR A 52 13.82 28.93 28.46
CA TYR A 52 14.66 29.34 27.34
C TYR A 52 14.58 30.86 27.18
N MET A 53 15.62 31.55 27.65
CA MET A 53 15.62 33.00 27.89
C MET A 53 16.64 33.76 27.02
N SER A 54 17.12 33.19 25.92
CA SER A 54 18.08 33.86 25.03
C SER A 54 17.53 35.08 24.28
N SER A 55 16.26 35.44 24.49
CA SER A 55 15.61 36.67 23.99
C SER A 55 14.83 37.36 25.12
N LEU A 56 14.46 38.64 24.95
CA LEU A 56 13.66 39.42 25.91
C LEU A 56 12.31 38.77 26.31
N SER A 57 11.88 37.70 25.64
CA SER A 57 10.69 36.90 25.93
C SER A 57 11.03 35.43 26.14
N GLU A 58 10.48 34.78 27.17
CA GLU A 58 10.56 33.33 27.36
C GLU A 58 9.97 32.56 26.17
N LYS A 59 10.70 31.58 25.64
CA LYS A 59 10.23 30.72 24.55
C LYS A 59 9.81 29.35 25.07
N ARG A 60 8.51 29.04 25.00
CA ARG A 60 7.98 27.76 25.46
C ARG A 60 8.24 26.63 24.46
N LEU A 61 8.58 25.45 24.96
CA LEU A 61 8.68 24.21 24.19
C LEU A 61 7.52 23.30 24.57
N TYR A 62 6.59 23.05 23.65
CA TYR A 62 5.42 22.20 23.92
C TYR A 62 5.69 20.71 23.65
N GLU A 63 6.58 20.42 22.71
CA GLU A 63 6.88 19.05 22.28
C GLU A 63 8.33 18.98 21.76
N ILE A 64 9.02 17.88 22.07
CA ILE A 64 10.42 17.65 21.68
C ILE A 64 10.66 17.88 20.17
N CYS A 65 9.78 17.39 19.29
CA CYS A 65 9.98 17.55 17.84
C CYS A 65 9.74 18.98 17.33
N LYS A 66 9.17 19.87 18.14
CA LYS A 66 8.96 21.29 17.82
C LYS A 66 10.08 22.18 18.35
N ILE A 67 11.18 21.59 18.83
CA ILE A 67 12.32 22.36 19.31
C ILE A 67 12.98 23.13 18.16
N THR A 68 13.23 24.42 18.37
CA THR A 68 13.84 25.32 17.39
C THR A 68 15.06 26.03 18.00
N LYS A 69 15.81 26.77 17.18
CA LYS A 69 16.94 27.60 17.64
C LYS A 69 16.57 28.60 18.75
N ASP A 70 15.30 28.96 18.88
CA ASP A 70 14.81 29.87 19.92
C ASP A 70 14.69 29.20 21.29
N ASN A 71 14.62 27.87 21.34
CA ASN A 71 14.62 27.07 22.56
C ASN A 71 16.06 26.74 23.00
N SER A 72 16.91 27.77 23.07
CA SER A 72 18.29 27.65 23.54
C SER A 72 18.63 28.76 24.52
N ASN A 73 19.53 28.46 25.45
CA ASN A 73 20.11 29.43 26.39
C ASN A 73 21.54 29.84 26.00
N ALA A 74 21.91 29.67 24.73
CA ALA A 74 23.18 30.15 24.22
C ALA A 74 23.18 31.67 23.99
N LYS A 75 24.37 32.28 24.09
CA LYS A 75 24.58 33.68 23.72
C LYS A 75 24.39 33.87 22.23
N ARG A 76 23.30 34.54 21.82
CA ARG A 76 22.90 34.71 20.40
C ARG A 76 23.93 35.44 19.55
N GLU A 77 24.73 36.30 20.16
CA GLU A 77 25.85 37.00 19.52
C GLU A 77 26.92 36.04 18.98
N PHE A 78 27.14 34.90 19.66
CA PHE A 78 28.15 33.91 19.30
C PHE A 78 27.56 32.65 18.67
N SER A 79 26.34 32.27 19.06
CA SER A 79 25.64 31.09 18.52
C SER A 79 24.24 31.44 18.04
N LYS A 80 24.07 31.53 16.71
CA LYS A 80 22.76 31.77 16.07
C LYS A 80 21.89 30.51 16.01
N HIS A 81 22.52 29.33 16.03
CA HIS A 81 21.91 27.99 16.03
C HIS A 81 23.02 26.94 16.29
N PRO A 82 22.70 25.66 16.60
CA PRO A 82 23.71 24.66 16.99
C PRO A 82 24.81 24.40 15.96
N CYS A 83 24.51 24.49 14.67
CA CYS A 83 25.50 24.32 13.60
C CYS A 83 26.21 25.64 13.20
N ALA A 84 25.99 26.75 13.92
CA ALA A 84 26.54 28.05 13.52
C ALA A 84 28.07 28.05 13.55
N GLY A 85 28.68 28.53 12.46
CA GLY A 85 30.13 28.55 12.30
C GLY A 85 30.77 27.17 12.05
N LYS A 86 29.98 26.10 12.00
CA LYS A 86 30.43 24.74 11.67
C LYS A 86 30.31 24.50 10.16
N ASP A 87 31.36 23.98 9.54
CA ASP A 87 31.43 23.69 8.09
C ASP A 87 30.99 24.84 7.17
N ARG A 88 31.71 25.97 7.24
CA ARG A 88 31.36 27.17 6.45
C ARG A 88 31.40 26.94 4.94
N GLU A 89 32.21 25.97 4.49
CA GLU A 89 32.44 25.67 3.08
C GLU A 89 31.50 24.59 2.54
N LYS A 90 30.61 24.03 3.38
CA LYS A 90 29.69 22.92 3.06
C LYS A 90 30.40 21.66 2.55
N LYS A 91 31.59 21.39 3.09
CA LYS A 91 32.44 20.26 2.73
C LYS A 91 32.29 19.06 3.67
N LEU A 92 31.31 19.06 4.59
CA LEU A 92 31.00 17.89 5.42
C LEU A 92 30.71 16.70 4.49
N PHE A 93 31.52 15.65 4.61
CA PHE A 93 31.55 14.46 3.76
C PHE A 93 32.26 14.59 2.40
N GLU A 94 32.83 15.76 2.04
CA GLU A 94 33.77 15.87 0.92
C GLU A 94 35.18 15.45 1.36
N LEU A 95 35.50 14.16 1.24
CA LEU A 95 36.84 13.62 1.52
C LEU A 95 37.80 13.87 0.35
N LYS A 96 38.20 15.14 0.13
CA LYS A 96 39.24 15.49 -0.86
C LYS A 96 40.65 15.18 -0.35
N ASP A 97 40.86 15.38 0.95
CA ASP A 97 42.04 14.99 1.70
C ASP A 97 41.57 13.97 2.76
N VAL A 98 42.34 12.91 2.98
CA VAL A 98 42.03 11.81 3.92
C VAL A 98 41.64 12.27 5.34
N TRP A 99 41.22 11.35 6.21
CA TRP A 99 40.87 11.69 7.60
C TRP A 99 42.06 12.38 8.29
N LYS A 100 41.79 13.49 8.98
CA LYS A 100 42.81 14.28 9.66
C LYS A 100 43.35 13.53 10.89
N THR A 101 44.66 13.62 11.12
CA THR A 101 45.28 13.05 12.31
C THR A 101 44.89 13.85 13.55
N GLY A 102 45.02 13.25 14.73
CA GLY A 102 44.78 13.96 15.99
C GLY A 102 45.68 15.20 16.14
N THR A 103 46.86 15.20 15.52
CA THR A 103 47.74 16.38 15.48
C THR A 103 47.11 17.52 14.69
N ASP A 104 46.56 17.23 13.51
CA ASP A 104 45.96 18.23 12.61
C ASP A 104 44.73 18.91 13.22
N VAL A 105 43.98 18.19 14.05
CA VAL A 105 42.75 18.69 14.69
C VAL A 105 42.92 19.07 16.17
N GLN A 106 44.16 19.13 16.68
CA GLN A 106 44.45 19.50 18.07
C GLN A 106 43.78 18.57 19.11
N MET A 107 43.98 17.26 18.97
CA MET A 107 43.64 16.24 19.96
C MET A 107 44.83 15.90 20.86
N SER A 108 44.56 15.44 22.08
CA SER A 108 45.58 14.85 22.96
C SER A 108 46.06 13.49 22.44
N HIS A 109 45.16 12.72 21.82
CA HIS A 109 45.42 11.44 21.17
C HIS A 109 45.86 11.64 19.71
N LYS A 110 47.17 11.73 19.47
CA LYS A 110 47.74 11.99 18.13
C LYS A 110 47.55 10.83 17.15
N ASP A 111 47.42 9.62 17.68
CA ASP A 111 47.23 8.34 16.98
C ASP A 111 45.78 8.08 16.54
N VAL A 112 44.87 9.02 16.77
CA VAL A 112 43.46 8.90 16.38
C VAL A 112 43.19 9.71 15.11
N PHE A 113 42.41 9.12 14.20
CA PHE A 113 41.92 9.80 13.00
C PHE A 113 40.51 10.33 13.23
N MET A 114 40.30 11.63 12.97
CA MET A 114 39.04 12.32 13.23
C MET A 114 38.01 12.07 12.12
N PRO A 115 36.81 11.57 12.43
CA PRO A 115 35.73 11.51 11.46
C PRO A 115 35.35 12.92 10.98
N PRO A 116 35.21 13.15 9.66
CA PRO A 116 34.73 14.44 9.13
C PRO A 116 33.39 14.86 9.74
N ARG A 117 32.54 13.88 10.07
CA ARG A 117 31.27 14.07 10.79
C ARG A 117 31.47 14.80 12.12
N ARG A 118 32.44 14.38 12.93
CA ARG A 118 32.73 14.96 14.26
C ARG A 118 33.44 16.32 14.17
N GLU A 119 34.21 16.59 13.12
CA GLU A 119 34.90 17.87 12.93
C GLU A 119 33.93 19.06 12.85
N HIS A 120 32.74 18.85 12.28
CA HIS A 120 31.76 19.92 12.05
C HIS A 120 30.44 19.73 12.80
N PHE A 121 30.55 19.11 13.96
CA PHE A 121 29.44 18.75 14.83
C PHE A 121 28.63 19.97 15.30
N CYS A 122 27.30 19.84 15.36
CA CYS A 122 26.40 20.92 15.73
C CYS A 122 26.31 21.16 17.25
N THR A 123 27.40 21.66 17.85
CA THR A 123 27.53 21.95 19.30
C THR A 123 27.69 23.43 19.63
N SER A 124 27.56 24.35 18.65
CA SER A 124 27.80 25.79 18.86
C SER A 124 26.98 26.37 20.03
N ASN A 125 25.73 25.94 20.20
CA ASN A 125 24.91 26.42 21.32
C ASN A 125 25.39 25.90 22.69
N LEU A 126 26.03 24.73 22.75
CA LEU A 126 26.64 24.22 23.97
C LEU A 126 27.99 24.90 24.28
N GLU A 127 28.77 25.20 23.24
CA GLU A 127 30.03 25.95 23.33
C GLU A 127 29.82 27.36 23.89
N PHE A 128 28.70 27.98 23.54
CA PHE A 128 28.31 29.35 23.93
C PHE A 128 27.11 29.39 24.89
N LEU A 129 26.87 28.31 25.63
CA LEU A 129 25.81 28.24 26.64
C LEU A 129 26.04 29.32 27.71
N ASP A 130 25.04 30.17 27.97
CA ASP A 130 25.17 31.28 28.91
C ASP A 130 24.91 30.85 30.35
N THR A 131 25.91 30.23 30.97
CA THR A 131 25.81 29.71 32.34
C THR A 131 25.70 30.79 33.42
N ASP A 132 25.92 32.05 33.03
CA ASP A 132 25.94 33.23 33.88
C ASP A 132 24.64 34.05 33.75
N TYR A 133 23.64 33.53 33.04
CA TYR A 133 22.33 34.14 32.87
C TYR A 133 21.18 33.19 33.27
N ILE A 134 19.94 33.68 33.23
CA ILE A 134 18.73 32.88 33.46
C ILE A 134 18.64 31.80 32.35
N PRO A 135 18.36 30.53 32.68
CA PRO A 135 17.90 30.03 33.99
C PRO A 135 19.00 29.61 34.97
N PHE A 136 20.26 29.56 34.55
CA PHE A 136 21.34 28.97 35.31
C PHE A 136 21.71 29.72 36.59
N ILE A 137 21.45 31.02 36.72
CA ILE A 137 21.79 31.79 37.94
C ILE A 137 20.64 31.95 38.94
N TYR A 138 19.38 31.87 38.48
CA TYR A 138 18.21 32.25 39.29
C TYR A 138 17.35 31.05 39.72
N TYR A 139 17.27 30.00 38.90
CA TYR A 139 16.39 28.87 39.17
C TYR A 139 17.10 27.70 39.85
N GLY A 140 16.31 26.86 40.53
CA GLY A 140 16.80 25.64 41.17
C GLY A 140 17.28 24.57 40.18
N ALA A 141 18.01 23.59 40.71
CA ALA A 141 18.65 22.50 39.97
C ALA A 141 17.70 21.77 38.99
N LYS A 142 16.43 21.61 39.35
CA LYS A 142 15.42 20.96 38.49
C LYS A 142 15.15 21.75 37.20
N VAL A 143 14.92 23.06 37.30
CA VAL A 143 14.68 23.91 36.11
C VAL A 143 15.95 24.00 35.25
N ILE A 144 17.12 24.07 35.90
CA ILE A 144 18.41 24.03 35.21
C ILE A 144 18.56 22.73 34.40
N ASN A 145 18.25 21.59 35.03
CA ASN A 145 18.27 20.29 34.38
C ASN A 145 17.31 20.22 33.18
N ASP A 146 16.08 20.68 33.37
CA ASP A 146 15.04 20.69 32.34
C ASP A 146 15.43 21.59 31.14
N SER A 147 16.03 22.75 31.42
CA SER A 147 16.48 23.70 30.39
C SER A 147 17.72 23.20 29.64
N PHE A 148 18.70 22.66 30.37
CA PHE A 148 19.91 22.10 29.80
C PHE A 148 19.61 20.90 28.89
N LEU A 149 18.67 20.03 29.29
CA LEU A 149 18.21 18.95 28.42
C LEU A 149 17.74 19.52 27.07
N GLY A 150 16.96 20.59 27.06
CA GLY A 150 16.53 21.26 25.83
C GLY A 150 17.68 21.68 24.92
N ASP A 151 18.71 22.33 25.46
CA ASP A 151 19.90 22.71 24.69
C ASP A 151 20.62 21.49 24.07
N VAL A 152 20.67 20.36 24.77
CA VAL A 152 21.21 19.10 24.25
C VAL A 152 20.30 18.50 23.16
N LEU A 153 18.98 18.49 23.36
CA LEU A 153 18.00 18.00 22.36
C LEU A 153 18.07 18.81 21.07
N LEU A 154 18.25 20.13 21.17
CA LEU A 154 18.35 21.03 20.03
C LEU A 154 19.62 20.75 19.21
N SER A 155 20.75 20.53 19.89
CA SER A 155 22.02 20.13 19.26
C SER A 155 21.86 18.80 18.52
N ALA A 156 21.27 17.80 19.18
CA ALA A 156 21.06 16.47 18.62
C ALA A 156 20.16 16.49 17.38
N LYS A 157 19.02 17.20 17.44
CA LYS A 157 18.13 17.36 16.29
C LYS A 157 18.84 18.04 15.12
N SER A 158 19.57 19.12 15.39
CA SER A 158 20.26 19.90 14.35
C SER A 158 21.40 19.11 13.70
N GLU A 159 22.10 18.28 14.47
CA GLU A 159 23.13 17.36 13.95
C GLU A 159 22.51 16.33 13.00
N ALA A 160 21.38 15.72 13.38
CA ALA A 160 20.66 14.81 12.50
C ALA A 160 20.15 15.51 11.23
N ASP A 161 19.54 16.70 11.35
CA ASP A 161 19.09 17.51 10.22
C ASP A 161 20.25 17.83 9.26
N LYS A 162 21.43 18.21 9.79
CA LYS A 162 22.62 18.51 8.99
C LYS A 162 23.15 17.28 8.25
N ILE A 163 23.24 16.12 8.92
CA ILE A 163 23.67 14.88 8.27
C ILE A 163 22.73 14.53 7.11
N ILE A 164 21.42 14.59 7.33
CA ILE A 164 20.43 14.28 6.28
C ILE A 164 20.57 15.21 5.07
N ASP A 165 20.79 16.51 5.28
CA ASP A 165 20.93 17.47 4.19
C ASP A 165 22.22 17.29 3.37
N MET A 166 23.32 16.93 4.05
CA MET A 166 24.66 16.95 3.44
C MET A 166 25.09 15.59 2.88
N TYR A 167 24.67 14.48 3.48
CA TYR A 167 25.09 13.14 3.07
C TYR A 167 24.75 12.80 1.60
N PRO A 168 23.53 13.07 1.08
CA PRO A 168 23.18 12.74 -0.31
C PRO A 168 23.85 13.63 -1.36
N LYS A 169 24.08 14.92 -1.03
CA LYS A 169 24.63 15.91 -1.97
C LYS A 169 26.06 15.59 -2.38
N ASN A 170 26.83 15.00 -1.46
CA ASN A 170 28.26 14.77 -1.65
C ASN A 170 28.61 13.36 -2.15
N ASN A 171 27.70 12.39 -2.01
CA ASN A 171 27.94 10.98 -2.39
C ASN A 171 27.12 10.48 -3.60
N GLY A 172 26.33 11.36 -4.24
CA GLY A 172 25.60 11.04 -5.49
C GLY A 172 24.60 9.86 -5.42
N GLN A 173 24.29 9.36 -4.22
CA GLN A 173 23.47 8.18 -3.96
C GLN A 173 22.56 8.40 -2.74
N ASN A 174 21.35 7.85 -2.78
CA ASN A 174 20.40 7.85 -1.65
C ASN A 174 20.73 6.69 -0.68
N ASP A 175 21.90 6.74 -0.04
CA ASP A 175 22.39 5.75 0.94
C ASP A 175 21.78 6.01 2.33
N LYS A 176 20.56 5.49 2.52
CA LYS A 176 19.80 5.68 3.76
C LYS A 176 20.43 4.94 4.94
N GLU A 177 21.01 3.78 4.69
CA GLU A 177 21.70 2.96 5.69
C GLU A 177 22.94 3.69 6.23
N GLY A 178 23.73 4.33 5.36
CA GLY A 178 24.87 5.15 5.73
C GLY A 178 24.48 6.41 6.54
N ILE A 179 23.39 7.09 6.15
CA ILE A 179 22.81 8.20 6.94
C ILE A 179 22.46 7.73 8.35
N CYS A 180 21.80 6.57 8.46
CA CYS A 180 21.39 6.01 9.73
C CYS A 180 22.56 5.62 10.63
N ARG A 181 23.62 5.02 10.06
CA ARG A 181 24.86 4.76 10.81
C ARG A 181 25.54 6.05 11.26
N ALA A 182 25.66 7.05 10.39
CA ALA A 182 26.21 8.36 10.74
C ALA A 182 25.44 9.03 11.88
N ILE A 183 24.11 8.99 11.86
CA ILE A 183 23.26 9.54 12.94
C ILE A 183 23.44 8.76 14.25
N ARG A 184 23.65 7.45 14.22
CA ARG A 184 23.96 6.64 15.42
C ARG A 184 25.34 6.95 15.98
N TYR A 185 26.33 7.14 15.13
CA TYR A 185 27.65 7.58 15.55
C TYR A 185 27.59 8.99 16.16
N SER A 186 26.81 9.92 15.58
CA SER A 186 26.57 11.24 16.17
C SER A 186 25.81 11.16 17.50
N PHE A 187 24.80 10.30 17.64
CA PHE A 187 24.14 10.07 18.92
C PHE A 187 25.13 9.65 20.00
N ALA A 188 26.05 8.75 19.66
CA ALA A 188 27.08 8.26 20.57
C ALA A 188 28.12 9.34 20.92
N ASP A 189 28.56 10.13 19.94
CA ASP A 189 29.51 11.23 20.15
C ASP A 189 28.90 12.36 21.00
N ILE A 190 27.59 12.67 20.87
CA ILE A 190 26.89 13.55 21.83
C ILE A 190 27.01 12.97 23.24
N GLY A 191 26.80 11.66 23.38
CA GLY A 191 26.95 10.97 24.65
C GLY A 191 28.34 11.16 25.25
N ASP A 192 29.40 11.04 24.46
CA ASP A 192 30.77 11.22 24.94
C ASP A 192 31.13 12.67 25.27
N ILE A 193 30.62 13.64 24.51
CA ILE A 193 30.75 15.06 24.85
C ILE A 193 30.10 15.33 26.22
N ILE A 194 28.88 14.84 26.44
CA ILE A 194 28.16 15.06 27.70
C ILE A 194 28.81 14.31 28.86
N LYS A 195 29.19 13.04 28.68
CA LYS A 195 29.88 12.23 29.70
C LYS A 195 31.27 12.77 30.04
N GLY A 196 31.89 13.52 29.13
CA GLY A 196 33.27 13.99 29.24
C GLY A 196 34.30 12.91 28.88
N THR A 197 33.96 12.07 27.90
CA THR A 197 34.77 10.96 27.37
C THR A 197 35.12 11.14 25.89
N ASP A 198 34.79 12.28 25.29
CA ASP A 198 35.12 12.62 23.91
C ASP A 198 36.64 12.77 23.72
N LEU A 199 37.17 12.22 22.62
CA LEU A 199 38.59 12.25 22.29
C LEU A 199 39.05 13.62 21.76
N TRP A 200 38.12 14.53 21.39
CA TRP A 200 38.44 15.87 20.89
C TRP A 200 38.60 16.94 21.99
N GLU A 201 39.03 16.52 23.17
CA GLU A 201 39.09 17.33 24.40
C GLU A 201 40.04 18.54 24.36
N ALA A 202 41.05 18.53 23.49
CA ALA A 202 42.06 19.58 23.42
C ALA A 202 41.65 20.79 22.55
N ASN A 203 40.60 20.65 21.75
CA ASN A 203 40.05 21.71 20.90
C ASN A 203 39.52 22.90 21.72
N PRO A 204 39.75 24.16 21.30
CA PRO A 204 39.27 25.34 22.05
C PRO A 204 37.75 25.40 22.23
N GLY A 205 36.99 25.02 21.20
CA GLY A 205 35.53 24.95 21.26
C GLY A 205 35.08 23.88 22.26
N GLU A 206 35.64 22.68 22.16
CA GLU A 206 35.31 21.59 23.08
C GLU A 206 35.71 21.91 24.54
N LYS A 207 36.86 22.54 24.77
CA LYS A 207 37.25 23.05 26.10
C LYS A 207 36.21 24.01 26.67
N ASN A 208 35.65 24.89 25.85
CA ASN A 208 34.58 25.79 26.26
C ASN A 208 33.31 25.02 26.60
N THR A 209 32.89 24.06 25.75
CA THR A 209 31.77 23.16 26.04
C THR A 209 31.96 22.49 27.40
N GLN A 210 33.11 21.85 27.65
CA GLN A 210 33.38 21.13 28.89
C GLN A 210 33.34 22.03 30.13
N ARG A 211 33.83 23.27 30.04
CA ARG A 211 33.75 24.28 31.13
C ARG A 211 32.31 24.69 31.42
N ARG A 212 31.48 24.86 30.39
CA ARG A 212 30.05 25.18 30.56
C ARG A 212 29.30 23.99 31.17
N LEU A 213 29.55 22.78 30.67
CA LEU A 213 28.99 21.56 31.22
C LEU A 213 29.36 21.37 32.70
N GLU A 214 30.61 21.62 33.08
CA GLU A 214 31.06 21.60 34.47
C GLU A 214 30.20 22.54 35.34
N THR A 215 29.98 23.77 34.88
CA THR A 215 29.15 24.75 35.59
C THR A 215 27.71 24.27 35.75
N VAL A 216 27.11 23.74 34.68
CA VAL A 216 25.73 23.21 34.70
C VAL A 216 25.61 22.01 35.65
N PHE A 217 26.51 21.04 35.54
CA PHE A 217 26.48 19.84 36.38
C PHE A 217 26.82 20.13 37.84
N GLY A 218 27.67 21.12 38.12
CA GLY A 218 27.89 21.62 39.48
C GLY A 218 26.61 22.18 40.11
N LYS A 219 25.76 22.84 39.32
CA LYS A 219 24.44 23.32 39.77
C LYS A 219 23.43 22.19 39.94
N ILE A 220 23.41 21.22 39.01
CA ILE A 220 22.56 20.01 39.12
C ILE A 220 22.95 19.16 40.34
N LYS A 221 24.25 19.05 40.66
CA LYS A 221 24.76 18.31 41.82
C LYS A 221 24.16 18.78 43.14
N LYS A 222 23.85 20.08 43.29
CA LYS A 222 23.35 20.68 44.54
C LYS A 222 22.06 20.04 45.08
N GLN A 223 21.25 19.40 44.25
CA GLN A 223 20.03 18.72 44.70
C GLN A 223 20.27 17.32 45.29
N PHE A 224 21.52 16.83 45.24
CA PHE A 224 21.89 15.50 45.73
C PHE A 224 22.82 15.65 46.93
N ASN A 225 22.27 15.56 48.15
CA ASN A 225 22.93 15.69 49.46
C ASN A 225 24.14 14.76 49.63
N GLY A 226 25.27 15.05 48.98
CA GLY A 226 26.51 14.29 49.09
C GLY A 226 26.54 12.93 48.37
N LYS A 227 25.59 12.59 47.50
CA LYS A 227 25.60 11.30 46.78
C LYS A 227 26.62 11.19 45.63
N TYR A 228 27.19 12.32 45.23
CA TYR A 228 28.23 12.42 44.20
C TYR A 228 29.47 13.09 44.81
N THR A 229 30.29 12.32 45.53
CA THR A 229 31.39 12.82 46.38
C THR A 229 32.77 12.81 45.72
N HIS A 230 32.98 12.11 44.61
CA HIS A 230 34.30 12.06 43.98
C HIS A 230 34.55 13.23 43.01
N GLU A 231 35.27 14.22 43.51
CA GLU A 231 35.71 15.43 42.77
C GLU A 231 37.04 15.25 42.01
N GLU A 232 37.66 14.07 42.09
CA GLU A 232 38.99 13.79 41.51
C GLU A 232 38.98 13.42 40.02
N ALA A 233 37.82 13.09 39.43
CA ALA A 233 37.72 12.73 38.02
C ALA A 233 37.78 13.98 37.12
N LYS A 234 38.70 14.02 36.15
CA LYS A 234 38.82 15.10 35.15
C LYS A 234 38.22 14.65 33.80
N PRO A 235 37.20 15.31 33.22
CA PRO A 235 36.54 16.53 33.69
C PRO A 235 35.57 16.28 34.86
N PRO A 236 35.28 17.30 35.70
CA PRO A 236 34.52 17.12 36.94
C PRO A 236 33.12 16.53 36.73
N TYR A 237 32.66 15.83 37.76
CA TYR A 237 31.32 15.22 37.84
C TYR A 237 31.08 14.04 36.87
N ARG A 238 32.11 13.35 36.35
CA ARG A 238 31.95 12.24 35.37
C ARG A 238 30.83 11.25 35.71
N GLN A 239 30.74 10.78 36.96
CA GLN A 239 29.70 9.85 37.39
C GLN A 239 28.29 10.45 37.27
N LEU A 240 28.09 11.70 37.71
CA LEU A 240 26.83 12.42 37.57
C LEU A 240 26.49 12.65 36.09
N ARG A 241 27.47 12.99 35.25
CA ARG A 241 27.26 13.18 33.80
C ARG A 241 26.85 11.87 33.11
N ALA A 242 27.49 10.76 33.47
CA ALA A 242 27.14 9.43 32.96
C ALA A 242 25.73 9.00 33.39
N ASP A 243 25.37 9.20 34.66
CA ASP A 243 24.02 8.93 35.16
C ASP A 243 22.98 9.83 34.50
N TRP A 244 23.30 11.11 34.31
CA TRP A 244 22.44 12.06 33.63
C TRP A 244 22.21 11.66 32.18
N TRP A 245 23.26 11.23 31.48
CA TRP A 245 23.15 10.72 30.12
C TRP A 245 22.24 9.49 30.06
N GLU A 246 22.46 8.46 30.90
CA GLU A 246 21.58 7.28 30.92
C GLU A 246 20.12 7.63 31.27
N ALA A 247 19.89 8.59 32.15
CA ALA A 247 18.54 9.06 32.47
C ALA A 247 17.84 9.72 31.26
N ASN A 248 18.59 10.41 30.38
CA ASN A 248 18.05 11.32 29.36
C ASN A 248 18.28 10.90 27.89
N ARG A 249 19.20 9.98 27.60
CA ARG A 249 19.60 9.55 26.25
C ARG A 249 18.43 9.08 25.37
N HIS A 250 17.38 8.53 25.97
CA HIS A 250 16.14 8.17 25.24
C HIS A 250 15.42 9.40 24.66
N GLN A 251 15.48 10.55 25.34
CA GLN A 251 14.92 11.82 24.86
C GLN A 251 15.82 12.44 23.78
N VAL A 252 17.14 12.34 23.94
CA VAL A 252 18.12 12.76 22.92
C VAL A 252 17.90 11.99 21.62
N TRP A 253 17.79 10.66 21.70
CA TRP A 253 17.45 9.84 20.55
C TRP A 253 16.07 10.18 19.97
N LYS A 254 15.07 10.46 20.82
CA LYS A 254 13.75 10.93 20.36
C LYS A 254 13.84 12.23 19.57
N ALA A 255 14.70 13.17 19.96
CA ALA A 255 14.92 14.41 19.23
C ALA A 255 15.61 14.18 17.86
N MET A 256 16.63 13.32 17.80
CA MET A 256 17.26 12.93 16.52
C MET A 256 16.26 12.21 15.62
N LYS A 257 15.39 11.36 16.18
CA LYS A 257 14.29 10.70 15.46
C LYS A 257 13.30 11.68 14.84
N CYS A 258 13.20 12.91 15.34
CA CYS A 258 12.33 13.92 14.74
C CYS A 258 12.81 14.36 13.35
N ALA A 259 14.12 14.28 13.07
CA ALA A 259 14.72 14.57 11.78
C ALA A 259 14.57 13.40 10.79
N ILE A 260 14.67 12.15 11.28
CA ILE A 260 14.65 10.94 10.44
C ILE A 260 13.26 10.28 10.31
N LYS A 261 12.16 10.99 10.60
CA LYS A 261 10.78 10.45 10.55
C LYS A 261 10.35 9.92 9.17
N GLU A 262 11.14 10.12 8.13
CA GLU A 262 10.87 9.64 6.77
C GLU A 262 11.83 8.52 6.31
N PHE A 263 12.85 8.20 7.12
CA PHE A 263 13.93 7.24 6.82
C PHE A 263 13.72 5.91 7.55
N ASN A 264 13.02 4.97 6.89
CA ASN A 264 12.92 3.58 7.36
C ASN A 264 14.18 2.80 6.95
N ASP A 265 14.88 2.19 7.91
CA ASP A 265 16.07 1.35 7.69
C ASP A 265 15.79 -0.03 8.27
N THR A 266 15.99 -1.07 7.47
CA THR A 266 15.70 -2.46 7.81
C THR A 266 16.97 -3.31 8.04
N SER A 267 18.15 -2.69 8.11
CA SER A 267 19.45 -3.37 8.07
C SER A 267 19.88 -4.06 9.39
N VAL A 268 19.20 -3.79 10.51
CA VAL A 268 19.62 -4.23 11.85
C VAL A 268 18.94 -5.51 12.35
N SER A 269 17.78 -5.91 11.85
CA SER A 269 17.20 -7.27 11.96
C SER A 269 15.89 -7.33 11.17
N THR A 270 15.46 -8.52 10.76
CA THR A 270 14.20 -8.75 10.03
C THR A 270 12.92 -8.49 10.85
N GLN A 271 13.04 -7.85 12.03
CA GLN A 271 11.95 -7.63 12.98
C GLN A 271 11.75 -6.16 13.39
N SER A 272 12.68 -5.25 13.06
CA SER A 272 12.60 -3.85 13.48
C SER A 272 11.89 -3.00 12.42
N ASN A 273 10.63 -2.65 12.68
CA ASN A 273 9.78 -1.80 11.82
C ASN A 273 10.02 -0.29 12.08
N GLY A 274 11.27 0.14 12.32
CA GLY A 274 11.60 1.48 12.83
C GLY A 274 12.60 2.29 12.02
N TYR A 275 12.62 3.61 12.25
CA TYR A 275 13.59 4.54 11.67
C TYR A 275 15.03 4.13 12.06
N CYS A 276 15.95 4.05 11.11
CA CYS A 276 17.34 3.60 11.33
C CYS A 276 17.51 2.20 11.94
N GLY A 277 16.50 1.31 11.85
CA GLY A 277 16.55 -0.06 12.35
C GLY A 277 16.25 -0.19 13.85
N TYR A 278 15.72 0.85 14.50
CA TYR A 278 15.38 0.87 15.93
C TYR A 278 13.92 1.28 16.15
N SER A 279 12.97 0.33 16.20
CA SER A 279 11.55 0.66 16.41
C SER A 279 11.17 1.01 17.85
N ASP A 280 11.88 0.52 18.86
CA ASP A 280 11.46 0.66 20.27
C ASP A 280 12.56 1.04 21.28
N HIS A 281 13.86 0.89 20.96
CA HIS A 281 14.95 1.16 21.91
C HIS A 281 15.99 2.18 21.42
N THR A 282 16.65 2.84 22.38
CA THR A 282 17.80 3.72 22.13
C THR A 282 18.98 2.93 21.56
N PRO A 283 19.77 3.47 20.60
CA PRO A 283 20.97 2.84 20.08
C PRO A 283 21.93 2.48 21.22
N LEU A 284 22.66 1.37 21.08
CA LEU A 284 23.67 0.94 22.06
C LEU A 284 25.05 1.52 21.78
N ASP A 285 25.19 2.24 20.66
CA ASP A 285 26.45 2.75 20.16
C ASP A 285 27.19 3.62 21.18
N ASP A 286 26.49 4.39 22.02
CA ASP A 286 27.03 5.25 23.09
C ASP A 286 27.70 4.49 24.26
N TYR A 287 27.60 3.16 24.27
CA TYR A 287 28.30 2.25 25.20
C TYR A 287 29.39 1.42 24.52
N ILE A 288 29.71 1.71 23.26
CA ILE A 288 30.92 1.22 22.59
C ILE A 288 32.02 2.28 22.82
N PRO A 289 33.30 1.94 23.00
CA PRO A 289 34.36 2.94 23.07
C PRO A 289 34.47 3.78 21.78
N GLN A 290 34.66 5.10 21.91
CA GLN A 290 34.65 6.04 20.77
C GLN A 290 35.71 5.70 19.71
N ARG A 291 36.92 5.32 20.15
CA ARG A 291 38.02 4.88 19.28
C ARG A 291 37.61 3.74 18.34
N LEU A 292 36.86 2.75 18.85
CA LEU A 292 36.42 1.60 18.06
C LEU A 292 35.32 1.98 17.05
N ARG A 293 34.41 2.89 17.44
CA ARG A 293 33.38 3.40 16.53
C ARG A 293 33.99 4.19 15.38
N TRP A 294 34.96 5.06 15.66
CA TRP A 294 35.65 5.85 14.64
C TRP A 294 36.48 4.99 13.70
N MET A 295 37.14 3.94 14.19
CA MET A 295 37.83 2.96 13.34
C MET A 295 36.86 2.22 12.41
N THR A 296 35.68 1.85 12.90
CA THR A 296 34.63 1.23 12.08
C THR A 296 34.11 2.19 11.01
N GLU A 297 33.82 3.45 11.40
CA GLU A 297 33.39 4.50 10.48
C GLU A 297 34.47 4.80 9.42
N TRP A 298 35.75 4.82 9.79
CA TRP A 298 36.86 5.01 8.87
C TRP A 298 36.90 3.94 7.78
N ALA A 299 36.73 2.66 8.14
CA ALA A 299 36.74 1.56 7.18
C ALA A 299 35.55 1.61 6.21
N GLU A 300 34.37 2.03 6.69
CA GLU A 300 33.21 2.27 5.81
C GLU A 300 33.49 3.37 4.79
N TRP A 301 34.08 4.50 5.22
CA TRP A 301 34.43 5.60 4.33
C TRP A 301 35.55 5.25 3.36
N TYR A 302 36.56 4.51 3.79
CA TYR A 302 37.59 3.98 2.89
C TYR A 302 36.97 3.22 1.72
N CYS A 303 36.06 2.28 2.01
CA CYS A 303 35.42 1.48 0.99
C CYS A 303 34.60 2.31 -0.01
N LYS A 304 33.92 3.36 0.47
CA LYS A 304 33.17 4.29 -0.40
C LYS A 304 34.08 5.07 -1.33
N MET A 305 35.16 5.64 -0.79
CA MET A 305 36.13 6.39 -1.60
C MET A 305 36.91 5.47 -2.54
N GLN A 306 37.20 4.24 -2.12
CA GLN A 306 37.88 3.24 -2.94
C GLN A 306 37.02 2.84 -4.14
N LYS A 307 35.71 2.68 -3.96
CA LYS A 307 34.76 2.43 -5.04
C LYS A 307 34.79 3.54 -6.09
N GLU A 308 34.74 4.80 -5.68
CA GLU A 308 34.81 5.94 -6.60
C GLU A 308 36.15 6.00 -7.35
N ALA A 309 37.26 5.81 -6.65
CA ALA A 309 38.59 5.76 -7.24
C ALA A 309 38.73 4.59 -8.24
N TYR A 310 38.15 3.44 -7.91
CA TYR A 310 38.12 2.24 -8.76
C TYR A 310 37.26 2.44 -10.01
N ASP A 311 36.08 3.04 -9.88
CA ASP A 311 35.19 3.33 -11.00
C ASP A 311 35.83 4.33 -11.98
N LYS A 312 36.55 5.34 -11.45
CA LYS A 312 37.33 6.27 -12.27
C LYS A 312 38.47 5.57 -13.01
N LEU A 313 39.24 4.72 -12.31
CA LEU A 313 40.27 3.87 -12.93
C LEU A 313 39.68 3.01 -14.06
N LYS A 314 38.55 2.35 -13.78
CA LYS A 314 37.85 1.50 -14.75
C LYS A 314 37.43 2.29 -15.98
N GLN A 315 36.85 3.48 -15.81
CA GLN A 315 36.41 4.35 -16.90
C GLN A 315 37.56 4.83 -17.79
N ASP A 316 38.64 5.31 -17.18
CA ASP A 316 39.80 5.84 -17.92
C ASP A 316 40.60 4.74 -18.63
N CYS A 317 40.46 3.49 -18.19
CA CYS A 317 41.10 2.33 -18.79
C CYS A 317 40.18 1.53 -19.75
N ILE A 318 38.97 2.01 -20.07
CA ILE A 318 38.05 1.33 -21.01
C ILE A 318 38.70 1.21 -22.40
N GLY A 319 38.80 -0.02 -22.90
CA GLY A 319 39.38 -0.36 -24.21
C GLY A 319 40.87 -0.73 -24.15
N CYS A 320 41.55 -0.55 -23.03
CA CYS A 320 42.89 -1.09 -22.81
C CYS A 320 42.81 -2.52 -22.24
N THR A 321 42.02 -3.38 -22.88
CA THR A 321 42.02 -4.80 -22.53
C THR A 321 43.35 -5.39 -22.97
N GLY A 322 43.91 -6.35 -22.22
CA GLY A 322 45.19 -6.99 -22.55
C GLY A 322 45.25 -7.69 -23.92
N LYS A 323 44.24 -7.55 -24.78
CA LYS A 323 44.11 -8.07 -26.14
C LYS A 323 44.16 -6.99 -27.22
N ASP A 324 44.04 -5.71 -26.87
CA ASP A 324 43.83 -4.63 -27.84
C ASP A 324 45.14 -3.94 -28.24
N ARG A 325 45.58 -4.12 -29.51
CA ARG A 325 46.80 -3.49 -30.05
C ARG A 325 46.65 -1.96 -30.22
N ASP A 326 45.44 -1.42 -30.07
CA ASP A 326 45.12 -0.01 -30.32
C ASP A 326 45.16 0.90 -29.08
N CYS A 327 45.35 0.37 -27.86
CA CYS A 327 45.45 1.20 -26.63
C CYS A 327 46.58 2.26 -26.73
N ASN A 328 47.67 1.94 -27.44
CA ASN A 328 48.79 2.84 -27.69
C ASN A 328 48.54 3.86 -28.83
N LYS A 329 47.61 3.60 -29.76
CA LYS A 329 47.35 4.49 -30.90
C LYS A 329 46.34 5.60 -30.60
N SER A 330 45.47 5.42 -29.60
CA SER A 330 44.35 6.33 -29.35
C SER A 330 44.58 7.34 -28.21
N GLY A 331 45.79 7.48 -27.68
CA GLY A 331 46.08 8.34 -26.51
C GLY A 331 45.42 7.91 -25.19
N LYS A 332 44.69 6.78 -25.20
CA LYS A 332 43.97 6.22 -24.03
C LYS A 332 44.91 5.58 -23.03
N CYS A 333 46.02 5.00 -23.50
CA CYS A 333 47.08 4.48 -22.64
C CYS A 333 47.59 5.54 -21.64
N GLY A 334 47.86 6.77 -22.09
CA GLY A 334 48.34 7.84 -21.22
C GLY A 334 47.33 8.21 -20.11
N LYS A 335 46.04 8.28 -20.43
CA LYS A 335 44.98 8.51 -19.43
C LYS A 335 44.87 7.36 -18.43
N CYS A 336 44.90 6.12 -18.90
CA CYS A 336 44.85 4.94 -18.03
C CYS A 336 46.06 4.87 -17.09
N THR A 337 47.28 5.15 -17.57
CA THR A 337 48.48 5.22 -16.71
C THR A 337 48.34 6.27 -15.62
N ILE A 338 47.85 7.48 -15.96
CA ILE A 338 47.61 8.54 -14.97
C ILE A 338 46.59 8.07 -13.92
N SER A 339 45.50 7.41 -14.35
CA SER A 339 44.48 6.92 -13.42
C SER A 339 44.97 5.76 -12.54
N CYS A 340 45.86 4.89 -13.05
CA CYS A 340 46.55 3.89 -12.25
C CYS A 340 47.46 4.52 -11.18
N GLU A 341 48.22 5.56 -11.51
CA GLU A 341 49.05 6.29 -10.55
C GLU A 341 48.20 7.04 -9.50
N ASN A 342 47.09 7.64 -9.91
CA ASN A 342 46.15 8.27 -8.99
C ASN A 342 45.54 7.25 -8.02
N TYR A 343 45.17 6.07 -8.52
CA TYR A 343 44.66 4.98 -7.69
C TYR A 343 45.71 4.47 -6.69
N LYS A 344 46.95 4.27 -7.15
CA LYS A 344 48.08 3.91 -6.31
C LYS A 344 48.31 4.93 -5.19
N LYS A 345 48.29 6.23 -5.53
CA LYS A 345 48.42 7.31 -4.55
C LYS A 345 47.30 7.24 -3.51
N PHE A 346 46.06 7.08 -3.95
CA PHE A 346 44.89 6.89 -3.07
C PHE A 346 45.10 5.72 -2.10
N ILE A 347 45.40 4.52 -2.61
CA ILE A 347 45.58 3.32 -1.79
C ILE A 347 46.69 3.51 -0.76
N ASN A 348 47.85 4.02 -1.18
CA ASN A 348 48.99 4.21 -0.27
C ASN A 348 48.65 5.16 0.88
N THR A 349 47.94 6.27 0.62
CA THR A 349 47.58 7.23 1.68
C THR A 349 46.67 6.62 2.73
N TRP A 350 45.64 5.87 2.33
CA TRP A 350 44.73 5.22 3.28
C TRP A 350 45.39 4.03 4.00
N GLN A 351 46.28 3.29 3.32
CA GLN A 351 47.01 2.18 3.94
C GLN A 351 47.89 2.63 5.11
N THR A 352 48.52 3.82 5.01
CA THR A 352 49.31 4.38 6.12
C THR A 352 48.45 4.61 7.36
N GLN A 353 47.26 5.19 7.21
CA GLN A 353 46.34 5.43 8.34
C GLN A 353 45.84 4.13 8.95
N TRP A 354 45.52 3.13 8.11
CA TRP A 354 45.11 1.81 8.58
C TRP A 354 46.18 1.17 9.46
N LYS A 355 47.45 1.19 9.02
CA LYS A 355 48.56 0.61 9.78
C LYS A 355 48.73 1.24 11.16
N GLU A 356 48.56 2.56 11.28
CA GLU A 356 48.61 3.24 12.59
C GLU A 356 47.47 2.82 13.52
N MET A 357 46.23 2.77 13.00
CA MET A 357 45.07 2.31 13.80
C MET A 357 45.17 0.83 14.18
N GLU A 358 45.64 -0.01 13.26
CA GLU A 358 45.87 -1.44 13.46
C GLU A 358 46.86 -1.68 14.60
N GLN A 359 48.04 -1.04 14.55
CA GLN A 359 49.05 -1.14 15.60
C GLN A 359 48.52 -0.72 16.98
N LYS A 360 47.77 0.39 17.04
CA LYS A 360 47.19 0.87 18.30
C LYS A 360 46.11 -0.08 18.82
N TYR A 361 45.25 -0.62 17.96
CA TYR A 361 44.25 -1.61 18.33
C TYR A 361 44.91 -2.86 18.92
N GLU A 362 45.94 -3.39 18.27
CA GLU A 362 46.68 -4.56 18.74
C GLU A 362 47.34 -4.33 20.11
N SER A 363 47.91 -3.14 20.34
CA SER A 363 48.45 -2.76 21.65
C SER A 363 47.37 -2.79 22.74
N LEU A 364 46.21 -2.18 22.49
CA LEU A 364 45.11 -2.12 23.47
C LEU A 364 44.48 -3.51 23.69
N TYR A 365 44.39 -4.33 22.65
CA TYR A 365 43.88 -5.69 22.76
C TYR A 365 44.84 -6.57 23.58
N LYS A 366 46.16 -6.44 23.38
CA LYS A 366 47.16 -7.13 24.19
C LYS A 366 47.09 -6.71 25.66
N GLU A 367 46.93 -5.42 25.94
CA GLU A 367 46.67 -4.93 27.31
C GLU A 367 45.38 -5.54 27.90
N ALA A 368 44.34 -5.77 27.10
CA ALA A 368 43.11 -6.42 27.56
C ALA A 368 43.29 -7.92 27.87
N GLN A 369 44.21 -8.60 27.18
CA GLN A 369 44.53 -10.01 27.41
C GLN A 369 45.34 -10.26 28.69
N GLU A 370 46.20 -9.31 29.06
CA GLU A 370 47.15 -9.46 30.18
C GLU A 370 46.51 -9.17 31.56
N ASN A 371 45.27 -8.66 31.62
CA ASN A 371 44.70 -8.10 32.84
C ASN A 371 43.51 -8.89 33.40
N ASP A 372 43.73 -9.56 34.54
CA ASP A 372 42.69 -10.12 35.39
C ASP A 372 42.55 -9.26 36.66
N ASN A 373 41.74 -8.20 36.55
CA ASN A 373 41.35 -7.29 37.64
C ASN A 373 42.48 -6.66 38.50
N SER A 374 42.65 -5.34 38.34
CA SER A 374 43.39 -4.37 39.18
C SER A 374 44.84 -4.04 38.78
N SER A 375 45.01 -2.88 38.13
CA SER A 375 46.25 -2.10 37.87
C SER A 375 46.52 -1.86 36.37
N HIS A 376 45.73 -0.99 35.73
CA HIS A 376 45.99 -0.57 34.35
C HIS A 376 47.26 0.27 34.22
N LYS A 377 48.19 -0.18 33.36
CA LYS A 377 49.37 0.56 32.86
C LYS A 377 49.04 1.55 31.73
N SER A 378 47.76 1.81 31.45
CA SER A 378 47.34 2.68 30.35
C SER A 378 47.37 4.16 30.74
N THR A 379 47.85 5.01 29.83
CA THR A 379 48.20 6.43 30.11
C THR A 379 47.00 7.38 30.14
N THR A 380 45.80 6.96 29.69
CA THR A 380 44.59 7.81 29.62
C THR A 380 43.32 7.05 30.03
N GLU A 381 42.31 7.75 30.56
CA GLU A 381 41.03 7.16 30.99
C GLU A 381 40.21 6.60 29.82
N GLN A 382 40.31 7.21 28.64
CA GLN A 382 39.63 6.77 27.43
C GLN A 382 40.19 5.43 26.93
N ASP A 383 41.50 5.24 26.94
CA ASP A 383 42.12 3.96 26.58
C ASP A 383 41.83 2.88 27.64
N LYS A 384 41.71 3.24 28.94
CA LYS A 384 41.24 2.30 29.99
C LYS A 384 39.87 1.72 29.65
N TYR A 385 38.92 2.57 29.24
CA TYR A 385 37.58 2.07 28.87
C TYR A 385 37.61 1.15 27.64
N VAL A 386 38.51 1.42 26.66
CA VAL A 386 38.71 0.51 25.52
C VAL A 386 39.24 -0.84 26.00
N VAL A 387 40.26 -0.84 26.87
CA VAL A 387 40.85 -2.07 27.42
C VAL A 387 39.84 -2.88 28.22
N GLU A 388 39.06 -2.24 29.10
CA GLU A 388 37.99 -2.90 29.86
C GLU A 388 36.94 -3.53 28.92
N PHE A 389 36.50 -2.77 27.92
CA PHE A 389 35.50 -3.24 26.96
C PHE A 389 36.01 -4.44 26.14
N LEU A 390 37.25 -4.37 25.64
CA LEU A 390 37.89 -5.46 24.91
C LEU A 390 38.11 -6.69 25.80
N SER A 391 38.46 -6.49 27.07
CA SER A 391 38.63 -7.59 28.04
C SER A 391 37.30 -8.32 28.27
N GLN A 392 36.19 -7.59 28.45
CA GLN A 392 34.86 -8.20 28.55
C GLN A 392 34.44 -8.91 27.27
N LEU A 393 34.73 -8.31 26.10
CA LEU A 393 34.46 -8.92 24.80
C LEU A 393 35.26 -10.21 24.61
N GLN A 394 36.53 -10.23 25.02
CA GLN A 394 37.37 -11.42 24.99
C GLN A 394 36.83 -12.51 25.94
N LYS A 395 36.55 -12.16 27.20
CA LYS A 395 36.02 -13.10 28.21
C LYS A 395 34.73 -13.76 27.72
N ALA A 396 33.83 -12.98 27.12
CA ALA A 396 32.56 -13.48 26.58
C ALA A 396 32.71 -14.39 25.36
N ASN A 397 33.83 -14.32 24.62
CA ASN A 397 34.06 -15.11 23.42
C ASN A 397 34.93 -16.36 23.65
N ASN A 398 35.77 -16.38 24.70
CA ASN A 398 36.77 -17.45 24.89
C ASN A 398 36.76 -18.16 26.25
N GLY A 399 35.94 -17.73 27.23
CA GLY A 399 35.82 -18.37 28.55
C GLY A 399 37.16 -18.62 29.25
N ASP A 400 37.69 -17.64 29.99
CA ASP A 400 38.89 -17.66 30.84
C ASP A 400 40.21 -18.26 30.27
N LYS A 401 40.26 -18.70 29.01
CA LYS A 401 41.48 -19.21 28.37
C LYS A 401 42.30 -18.05 27.79
N THR A 402 43.41 -17.75 28.45
CA THR A 402 44.43 -16.81 27.98
C THR A 402 45.13 -17.36 26.72
N GLY A 403 45.43 -16.49 25.74
CA GLY A 403 46.20 -16.85 24.54
C GLY A 403 45.43 -17.42 23.34
N VAL A 404 44.09 -17.44 23.35
CA VAL A 404 43.28 -17.90 22.19
C VAL A 404 42.88 -16.71 21.31
N ASP A 405 43.14 -16.81 19.99
CA ASP A 405 42.77 -15.78 19.00
C ASP A 405 41.25 -15.80 18.71
N THR A 406 40.55 -14.71 19.06
CA THR A 406 39.14 -14.48 18.67
C THR A 406 39.03 -13.77 17.31
N VAL A 407 37.81 -13.66 16.78
CA VAL A 407 37.50 -12.77 15.65
C VAL A 407 37.83 -11.30 15.93
N TYR A 408 37.85 -10.87 17.19
CA TYR A 408 38.20 -9.51 17.60
C TYR A 408 39.68 -9.37 17.97
N SER A 409 40.52 -10.40 17.84
CA SER A 409 41.95 -10.31 18.16
C SER A 409 42.74 -9.37 17.23
N THR A 410 42.20 -9.01 16.07
CA THR A 410 42.84 -8.12 15.11
C THR A 410 41.91 -6.98 14.73
N ALA A 411 42.47 -5.84 14.32
CA ALA A 411 41.68 -4.70 13.85
C ALA A 411 40.85 -5.07 12.60
N ALA A 412 41.46 -5.81 11.67
CA ALA A 412 40.77 -6.32 10.48
C ALA A 412 39.59 -7.24 10.85
N GLY A 413 39.79 -8.14 11.82
CA GLY A 413 38.74 -9.00 12.35
C GLY A 413 37.61 -8.20 13.01
N TYR A 414 37.94 -7.20 13.83
CA TYR A 414 36.97 -6.29 14.45
C TYR A 414 36.11 -5.55 13.39
N VAL A 415 36.76 -4.91 12.42
CA VAL A 415 36.07 -4.15 11.36
C VAL A 415 35.17 -5.04 10.52
N HIS A 416 35.64 -6.21 10.09
CA HIS A 416 34.81 -7.16 9.32
C HIS A 416 33.60 -7.68 10.12
N GLN A 417 33.72 -7.72 11.45
CA GLN A 417 32.63 -8.17 12.32
C GLN A 417 31.59 -7.07 12.56
N GLU A 418 32.04 -5.83 12.76
CA GLU A 418 31.18 -4.69 13.11
C GLU A 418 30.66 -3.89 11.90
N ALA A 419 31.34 -3.96 10.76
CA ALA A 419 30.93 -3.39 9.48
C ALA A 419 30.69 -4.48 8.41
N PRO A 420 29.63 -5.32 8.53
CA PRO A 420 29.37 -6.42 7.61
C PRO A 420 28.95 -5.98 6.19
N TYR A 421 28.63 -4.70 5.99
CA TYR A 421 28.19 -4.12 4.71
C TYR A 421 29.21 -3.13 4.16
N MET A 422 30.44 -3.58 3.95
CA MET A 422 31.49 -2.78 3.31
C MET A 422 31.25 -2.67 1.81
N GLU A 423 31.25 -1.44 1.27
CA GLU A 423 30.95 -1.14 -0.14
C GLU A 423 32.18 -1.16 -1.07
N CYS A 424 33.30 -1.75 -0.61
CA CYS A 424 34.53 -1.86 -1.37
C CYS A 424 34.31 -2.61 -2.70
N GLN A 425 34.90 -2.13 -3.80
CA GLN A 425 34.85 -2.78 -5.11
C GLN A 425 36.01 -3.76 -5.28
N GLY A 426 35.72 -5.06 -5.13
CA GLY A 426 36.67 -6.17 -5.35
C GLY A 426 37.82 -6.28 -4.33
N GLN A 427 38.07 -5.24 -3.52
CA GLN A 427 39.16 -5.15 -2.55
C GLN A 427 38.61 -4.95 -1.14
N LYS A 428 38.01 -5.99 -0.57
CA LYS A 428 37.23 -5.92 0.68
C LYS A 428 37.96 -6.49 1.91
N HIS A 429 39.10 -7.14 1.75
CA HIS A 429 39.80 -7.84 2.83
C HIS A 429 40.87 -6.94 3.47
N PHE A 430 40.70 -6.53 4.72
CA PHE A 430 41.72 -5.74 5.45
C PHE A 430 42.87 -6.60 6.01
N CYS A 431 42.73 -7.91 5.92
CA CYS A 431 43.72 -8.91 6.29
C CYS A 431 44.32 -9.59 5.05
N ASP A 432 45.41 -10.33 5.26
CA ASP A 432 46.12 -11.12 4.24
C ASP A 432 46.54 -10.30 3.01
N GLU A 433 47.71 -9.66 3.10
CA GLU A 433 48.29 -8.84 2.02
C GLU A 433 48.49 -9.61 0.70
N LYS A 434 48.52 -10.95 0.74
CA LYS A 434 48.70 -11.80 -0.45
C LYS A 434 47.38 -12.13 -1.15
N HIS A 435 46.24 -11.88 -0.50
CA HIS A 435 44.93 -12.21 -1.03
C HIS A 435 44.57 -11.34 -2.24
N GLU A 436 43.87 -11.91 -3.23
CA GLU A 436 43.50 -11.17 -4.45
C GLU A 436 42.56 -9.99 -4.18
N GLU A 437 41.75 -10.09 -3.14
CA GLU A 437 40.79 -9.07 -2.69
C GLU A 437 41.32 -8.20 -1.53
N TYR A 438 42.64 -8.14 -1.31
CA TYR A 438 43.22 -7.30 -0.26
C TYR A 438 42.86 -5.82 -0.47
N ALA A 439 42.40 -5.18 0.60
CA ALA A 439 41.84 -3.84 0.62
C ALA A 439 42.79 -2.83 0.01
N PHE A 440 44.09 -2.98 0.28
CA PHE A 440 45.15 -2.08 -0.19
C PHE A 440 45.99 -2.68 -1.33
N LYS A 441 45.49 -3.68 -2.05
CA LYS A 441 46.17 -4.24 -3.24
C LYS A 441 46.34 -3.16 -4.32
N ASN A 442 47.53 -3.07 -4.89
CA ASN A 442 47.83 -2.14 -5.96
C ASN A 442 48.83 -2.73 -6.98
N PRO A 443 48.49 -2.75 -8.28
CA PRO A 443 47.20 -2.37 -8.87
C PRO A 443 46.08 -3.36 -8.48
N PRO A 444 44.78 -2.98 -8.62
CA PRO A 444 43.67 -3.90 -8.37
C PRO A 444 43.77 -5.17 -9.21
N ASN A 445 43.13 -6.24 -8.75
CA ASN A 445 43.15 -7.52 -9.45
C ASN A 445 42.66 -7.36 -10.92
N GLY A 446 43.43 -7.87 -11.88
CA GLY A 446 43.13 -7.75 -13.32
C GLY A 446 43.65 -6.47 -13.99
N TYR A 447 44.25 -5.53 -13.25
CA TYR A 447 44.83 -4.30 -13.79
C TYR A 447 46.37 -4.34 -13.92
N ASP A 448 47.02 -5.44 -13.53
CA ASP A 448 48.48 -5.60 -13.60
C ASP A 448 49.06 -5.39 -15.00
N VAL A 449 48.35 -5.89 -16.02
CA VAL A 449 48.72 -5.74 -17.44
C VAL A 449 48.26 -4.40 -18.00
N VAL A 450 47.05 -3.98 -17.61
CA VAL A 450 46.40 -2.76 -18.12
C VAL A 450 47.16 -1.51 -17.68
N CYS A 451 47.60 -1.44 -16.42
CA CYS A 451 48.34 -0.31 -15.89
C CYS A 451 49.79 -0.20 -16.41
N LYS A 452 50.37 -1.30 -16.91
CA LYS A 452 51.75 -1.32 -17.42
C LYS A 452 51.86 -0.84 -18.87
N CYS A 453 50.81 -0.99 -19.68
CA CYS A 453 50.65 -0.43 -21.04
C CYS A 453 51.72 -0.78 -22.10
N LYS A 454 52.90 -1.31 -21.73
CA LYS A 454 54.08 -1.42 -22.60
C LYS A 454 54.78 -2.78 -22.67
N ASP A 455 54.42 -3.79 -21.89
CA ASP A 455 55.13 -5.08 -21.95
C ASP A 455 54.21 -6.22 -22.38
N ARG A 456 54.42 -6.75 -23.59
CA ARG A 456 53.80 -8.01 -24.01
C ARG A 456 54.77 -8.85 -24.84
N PRO A 457 55.33 -9.94 -24.30
CA PRO A 457 55.73 -11.10 -25.10
C PRO A 457 54.47 -11.91 -25.44
N GLU A 458 54.35 -12.29 -26.71
CA GLU A 458 53.26 -13.11 -27.22
C GLU A 458 53.32 -14.53 -26.64
N GLN A 459 52.28 -14.96 -25.92
CA GLN A 459 51.93 -16.38 -25.86
C GLN A 459 50.42 -16.60 -25.97
N GLN A 460 50.09 -17.58 -26.82
CA GLN A 460 48.78 -17.94 -27.31
C GLN A 460 47.93 -18.64 -26.24
N ILE A 461 46.64 -18.28 -26.13
CA ILE A 461 45.62 -19.13 -25.51
C ILE A 461 44.42 -19.22 -26.47
N LYS A 462 44.10 -20.45 -26.88
CA LYS A 462 42.98 -20.82 -27.77
C LYS A 462 41.63 -20.38 -27.18
N LYS A 463 40.80 -19.68 -27.96
CA LYS A 463 39.36 -19.40 -27.69
C LYS A 463 38.51 -20.63 -28.08
N LYS A 464 37.51 -20.99 -27.27
CA LYS A 464 36.32 -21.74 -27.73
C LYS A 464 35.33 -20.75 -28.36
N GLU A 465 34.75 -21.08 -29.52
CA GLU A 465 33.67 -20.32 -30.18
C GLU A 465 32.34 -20.51 -29.43
N VAL A 466 31.57 -19.42 -29.24
CA VAL A 466 30.23 -19.43 -28.64
C VAL A 466 29.19 -19.43 -29.77
N GLU A 467 28.18 -20.30 -29.69
CA GLU A 467 27.19 -20.53 -30.76
C GLU A 467 26.09 -19.44 -30.80
N ASP A 468 25.71 -19.02 -32.01
CA ASP A 468 24.73 -17.96 -32.27
C ASP A 468 23.28 -18.35 -31.86
N ALA A 469 22.51 -17.40 -31.34
CA ALA A 469 21.16 -17.63 -30.81
C ALA A 469 20.16 -18.09 -31.89
N CYS A 470 20.19 -17.50 -33.10
CA CYS A 470 19.30 -17.93 -34.18
C CYS A 470 19.64 -19.33 -34.69
N LYS A 471 20.93 -19.71 -34.71
CA LYS A 471 21.33 -21.09 -35.06
C LYS A 471 20.77 -22.13 -34.08
N ILE A 472 20.77 -21.81 -32.79
CA ILE A 472 20.17 -22.66 -31.75
C ILE A 472 18.65 -22.83 -32.01
N VAL A 473 17.95 -21.74 -32.33
CA VAL A 473 16.51 -21.76 -32.60
C VAL A 473 16.17 -22.47 -33.91
N GLU A 474 16.96 -22.26 -34.96
CA GLU A 474 16.81 -22.95 -36.24
C GLU A 474 16.91 -24.46 -36.07
N THR A 475 17.88 -24.92 -35.28
CA THR A 475 18.04 -26.34 -34.94
C THR A 475 16.84 -26.86 -34.14
N LEU A 476 16.35 -26.08 -33.16
CA LEU A 476 15.21 -26.47 -32.32
C LEU A 476 13.89 -26.60 -33.11
N LEU A 477 13.63 -25.66 -34.02
CA LEU A 477 12.37 -25.53 -34.75
C LEU A 477 12.41 -26.19 -36.14
N SER A 478 13.52 -26.85 -36.48
CA SER A 478 13.66 -27.55 -37.76
C SER A 478 12.54 -28.58 -37.92
N GLN A 479 11.78 -28.46 -39.02
CA GLN A 479 10.65 -29.34 -39.36
C GLN A 479 9.54 -29.38 -38.29
N LYS A 480 9.37 -28.31 -37.50
CA LYS A 480 8.29 -28.18 -36.50
C LYS A 480 7.19 -27.25 -37.00
N GLY A 481 5.94 -27.68 -36.86
CA GLY A 481 4.72 -26.93 -37.11
C GLY A 481 3.82 -26.79 -35.88
N GLU A 482 2.64 -26.18 -36.06
CA GLU A 482 1.67 -25.88 -34.98
C GLU A 482 1.30 -27.08 -34.10
N ASN A 483 1.21 -28.26 -34.73
CA ASN A 483 0.74 -29.48 -34.08
C ASN A 483 1.86 -30.32 -33.46
N ASP A 484 3.12 -29.95 -33.67
CA ASP A 484 4.27 -30.69 -33.15
C ASP A 484 4.54 -30.36 -31.68
N THR A 485 5.30 -31.24 -31.03
CA THR A 485 5.82 -31.01 -29.69
C THR A 485 7.25 -30.49 -29.77
N ILE A 486 7.54 -29.45 -28.98
CA ILE A 486 8.90 -28.93 -28.78
C ILE A 486 9.26 -29.20 -27.34
N GLY A 487 9.99 -30.30 -27.10
CA GLY A 487 10.11 -30.89 -25.77
C GLY A 487 8.73 -31.25 -25.19
N ASN A 488 8.52 -31.01 -23.89
CA ASN A 488 7.19 -31.10 -23.27
C ASN A 488 6.41 -29.79 -23.29
N CYS A 489 6.89 -28.78 -24.00
CA CYS A 489 6.07 -27.64 -24.36
C CYS A 489 5.10 -28.11 -25.44
N LYS A 490 3.91 -28.50 -25.01
CA LYS A 490 2.81 -28.83 -25.91
C LYS A 490 2.31 -27.53 -26.53
N GLY A 491 1.76 -27.59 -27.74
CA GLY A 491 0.87 -26.53 -28.22
C GLY A 491 -0.17 -26.26 -27.14
N LYS A 492 -0.12 -25.07 -26.52
CA LYS A 492 -0.76 -24.74 -25.23
C LYS A 492 -2.29 -24.91 -25.19
N TYR A 493 -2.89 -25.40 -26.28
CA TYR A 493 -4.33 -25.39 -26.59
C TYR A 493 -4.88 -26.70 -27.19
N LYS A 494 -4.14 -27.82 -27.15
CA LYS A 494 -4.76 -29.11 -27.54
C LYS A 494 -5.78 -29.55 -26.48
N ASN A 495 -7.06 -29.29 -26.75
CA ASN A 495 -8.25 -29.87 -26.09
C ASN A 495 -8.47 -29.58 -24.60
N VAL A 496 -7.93 -28.49 -24.04
CA VAL A 496 -8.19 -28.08 -22.64
C VAL A 496 -8.58 -26.60 -22.60
N ARG A 497 -9.62 -26.28 -21.81
CA ARG A 497 -10.03 -24.89 -21.54
C ARG A 497 -8.82 -24.09 -21.03
N TYR A 498 -8.59 -22.90 -21.60
CA TYR A 498 -7.51 -22.03 -21.15
C TYR A 498 -7.74 -21.65 -19.68
N PRO A 499 -6.70 -21.67 -18.82
CA PRO A 499 -6.91 -21.47 -17.40
C PRO A 499 -7.40 -20.04 -17.12
N GLU A 500 -8.15 -19.89 -16.03
CA GLU A 500 -8.51 -18.60 -15.45
C GLU A 500 -7.35 -18.06 -14.59
N TRP A 501 -7.43 -16.80 -14.18
CA TRP A 501 -6.49 -16.20 -13.24
C TRP A 501 -6.48 -16.99 -11.91
N LYS A 502 -5.29 -17.15 -11.32
CA LYS A 502 -5.13 -17.89 -10.07
C LYS A 502 -4.51 -17.00 -8.99
N CYS A 503 -5.32 -16.61 -8.01
CA CYS A 503 -4.91 -15.73 -6.90
C CYS A 503 -4.58 -16.48 -5.59
N ASN A 504 -4.49 -17.81 -5.64
CA ASN A 504 -4.26 -18.67 -4.47
C ASN A 504 -3.12 -19.68 -4.74
N SER A 505 -3.02 -20.76 -3.96
CA SER A 505 -2.15 -21.98 -4.00
C SER A 505 -0.92 -22.05 -4.92
N GLN A 506 -1.00 -21.57 -6.17
CA GLN A 506 0.08 -21.43 -7.14
C GLN A 506 0.93 -20.17 -6.97
N ILE A 507 0.54 -19.23 -6.11
CA ILE A 507 1.35 -18.08 -5.69
C ILE A 507 2.09 -18.42 -4.40
N ASP A 508 3.38 -18.08 -4.31
CA ASP A 508 4.15 -18.32 -3.10
C ASP A 508 3.51 -17.56 -1.92
N PRO A 509 3.31 -18.19 -0.74
CA PRO A 509 2.70 -17.53 0.42
C PRO A 509 3.35 -16.21 0.84
N LYS A 510 4.62 -15.97 0.47
CA LYS A 510 5.29 -14.67 0.70
C LYS A 510 4.73 -13.52 -0.14
N TYR A 511 3.91 -13.81 -1.15
CA TYR A 511 3.34 -12.87 -2.10
C TYR A 511 1.80 -12.90 -2.10
N THR A 512 1.19 -13.15 -0.94
CA THR A 512 -0.27 -13.10 -0.74
C THR A 512 -0.90 -11.86 -1.37
N GLY A 513 -2.00 -12.08 -2.10
CA GLY A 513 -2.74 -11.05 -2.84
C GLY A 513 -2.31 -10.89 -4.31
N ALA A 514 -1.25 -11.56 -4.79
CA ALA A 514 -0.95 -11.61 -6.22
C ALA A 514 -1.85 -12.60 -6.96
N CYS A 515 -2.10 -12.35 -8.25
CA CYS A 515 -2.80 -13.26 -9.15
C CYS A 515 -1.90 -13.65 -10.32
N MET A 516 -1.80 -14.96 -10.61
CA MET A 516 -0.98 -15.48 -11.70
C MET A 516 -1.74 -15.45 -13.03
N PRO A 517 -1.23 -14.77 -14.07
CA PRO A 517 -1.84 -14.74 -15.39
C PRO A 517 -1.94 -16.15 -16.00
N PRO A 518 -3.00 -16.47 -16.75
CA PRO A 518 -3.12 -17.71 -17.52
C PRO A 518 -1.91 -18.00 -18.41
N ARG A 519 -1.35 -16.95 -19.03
CA ARG A 519 -0.13 -17.03 -19.86
C ARG A 519 1.06 -17.58 -19.08
N ARG A 520 1.31 -17.05 -17.87
CA ARG A 520 2.39 -17.50 -16.99
C ARG A 520 2.18 -18.94 -16.50
N GLN A 521 0.93 -19.32 -16.18
CA GLN A 521 0.61 -20.70 -15.76
C GLN A 521 0.98 -21.73 -16.84
N LYS A 522 0.93 -21.33 -18.12
CA LYS A 522 1.26 -22.18 -19.26
C LYS A 522 2.65 -21.92 -19.85
N LEU A 523 3.51 -21.14 -19.20
CA LEU A 523 4.84 -20.78 -19.71
C LEU A 523 5.71 -22.02 -19.98
N CYS A 524 6.37 -22.07 -21.14
CA CYS A 524 7.27 -23.17 -21.51
C CYS A 524 8.57 -23.14 -20.68
N ILE A 525 8.73 -24.07 -19.73
CA ILE A 525 9.94 -24.19 -18.90
C ILE A 525 10.64 -25.54 -19.05
N HIS A 526 10.30 -26.31 -20.08
CA HIS A 526 10.77 -27.69 -20.27
C HIS A 526 12.30 -27.79 -20.22
N PHE A 527 13.01 -26.98 -21.01
CA PHE A 527 14.47 -27.01 -21.08
C PHE A 527 15.16 -26.51 -19.79
N LEU A 528 14.41 -25.91 -18.86
CA LEU A 528 14.92 -25.39 -17.59
C LEU A 528 14.58 -26.27 -16.38
N ALA A 529 13.52 -27.06 -16.44
CA ALA A 529 12.97 -27.74 -15.26
C ALA A 529 12.59 -29.21 -15.48
N HIS A 530 12.56 -29.70 -16.72
CA HIS A 530 12.16 -31.08 -16.96
C HIS A 530 13.27 -32.06 -16.58
N LYS A 531 12.89 -33.19 -15.97
CA LYS A 531 13.83 -34.20 -15.45
C LYS A 531 14.79 -34.78 -16.49
N SER A 532 14.43 -34.75 -17.78
CA SER A 532 15.32 -35.18 -18.88
C SER A 532 16.34 -34.13 -19.31
N GLU A 533 16.07 -32.86 -19.04
CA GLU A 533 16.90 -31.72 -19.47
C GLU A 533 17.84 -31.28 -18.36
N THR A 534 17.38 -31.27 -17.11
CA THR A 534 18.14 -30.81 -15.95
C THR A 534 19.50 -31.50 -15.75
N PRO A 535 19.70 -32.82 -16.02
CA PRO A 535 21.01 -33.46 -15.90
C PRO A 535 22.04 -32.98 -16.94
N ASN A 536 21.57 -32.41 -18.06
CA ASN A 536 22.42 -31.91 -19.13
C ASN A 536 22.86 -30.45 -18.90
N LEU A 537 22.33 -29.78 -17.88
CA LEU A 537 22.66 -28.40 -17.53
C LEU A 537 23.87 -28.37 -16.59
N ASN A 538 25.08 -28.47 -17.15
CA ASN A 538 26.32 -28.55 -16.38
C ASN A 538 27.22 -27.33 -16.51
N THR A 539 27.10 -26.59 -17.61
CA THR A 539 27.91 -25.39 -17.89
C THR A 539 27.05 -24.14 -18.04
N GLN A 540 27.68 -22.96 -17.96
CA GLN A 540 26.99 -21.69 -18.21
C GLN A 540 26.43 -21.60 -19.64
N GLU A 541 27.09 -22.25 -20.61
CA GLU A 541 26.63 -22.30 -22.01
C GLU A 541 25.40 -23.21 -22.18
N ASP A 542 25.35 -24.37 -21.50
CA ASP A 542 24.16 -25.24 -21.53
C ASP A 542 22.95 -24.49 -20.97
N LEU A 543 23.17 -23.72 -19.90
CA LEU A 543 22.16 -22.89 -19.28
C LEU A 543 21.69 -21.76 -20.21
N ARG A 544 22.61 -21.08 -20.90
CA ARG A 544 22.29 -20.07 -21.92
C ARG A 544 21.40 -20.68 -23.02
N LYS A 545 21.78 -21.84 -23.56
CA LYS A 545 21.01 -22.55 -24.60
C LYS A 545 19.60 -22.93 -24.10
N ALA A 546 19.46 -23.35 -22.85
CA ALA A 546 18.16 -23.72 -22.27
C ALA A 546 17.17 -22.54 -22.18
N PHE A 547 17.64 -21.35 -21.79
CA PHE A 547 16.81 -20.15 -21.77
C PHE A 547 16.37 -19.73 -23.18
N ILE A 548 17.28 -19.76 -24.16
CA ILE A 548 16.98 -19.46 -25.57
C ILE A 548 15.92 -20.44 -26.11
N LYS A 549 16.12 -21.75 -25.91
CA LYS A 549 15.19 -22.78 -26.38
C LYS A 549 13.80 -22.65 -25.75
N SER A 550 13.74 -22.39 -24.44
CA SER A 550 12.47 -22.20 -23.72
C SER A 550 11.70 -21.00 -24.27
N ALA A 551 12.36 -19.84 -24.38
CA ALA A 551 11.75 -18.62 -24.89
C ALA A 551 11.32 -18.75 -26.35
N ALA A 552 12.11 -19.41 -27.20
CA ALA A 552 11.76 -19.62 -28.60
C ALA A 552 10.53 -20.53 -28.77
N ALA A 553 10.48 -21.65 -28.03
CA ALA A 553 9.35 -22.58 -28.06
C ALA A 553 8.05 -21.93 -27.52
N GLU A 554 8.17 -21.11 -26.48
CA GLU A 554 7.07 -20.33 -25.93
C GLU A 554 6.43 -19.39 -26.97
N ILE A 555 7.25 -18.59 -27.64
CA ILE A 555 6.78 -17.64 -28.66
C ILE A 555 6.19 -18.36 -29.87
N PHE A 556 6.82 -19.48 -30.28
CA PHE A 556 6.33 -20.31 -31.38
C PHE A 556 4.88 -20.73 -31.18
N PHE A 557 4.55 -21.33 -30.03
CA PHE A 557 3.18 -21.78 -29.74
C PHE A 557 2.21 -20.65 -29.43
N SER A 558 2.67 -19.59 -28.77
CA SER A 558 1.82 -18.43 -28.46
C SER A 558 1.36 -17.72 -29.73
N TRP A 559 2.17 -17.69 -30.79
CA TRP A 559 1.76 -17.12 -32.09
C TRP A 559 0.58 -17.86 -32.73
N TYR A 560 0.62 -19.19 -32.77
CA TYR A 560 -0.48 -19.97 -33.35
C TYR A 560 -1.79 -19.77 -32.60
N LYS A 561 -1.74 -19.63 -31.27
CA LYS A 561 -2.92 -19.28 -30.47
C LYS A 561 -3.45 -17.90 -30.80
N TYR A 562 -2.57 -16.90 -30.85
CA TYR A 562 -2.95 -15.54 -31.15
C TYR A 562 -3.72 -15.46 -32.48
N LYS A 563 -3.27 -16.20 -33.50
CA LYS A 563 -4.01 -16.35 -34.77
C LYS A 563 -5.40 -16.98 -34.59
N LYS A 564 -5.47 -18.09 -33.84
CA LYS A 564 -6.72 -18.83 -33.59
C LYS A 564 -7.76 -18.01 -32.83
N ASP A 565 -7.37 -17.31 -31.77
CA ASP A 565 -8.28 -16.53 -30.93
C ASP A 565 -8.89 -15.33 -31.67
N ASN A 566 -8.16 -14.80 -32.67
CA ASN A 566 -8.60 -13.66 -33.46
C ASN A 566 -9.29 -14.07 -34.78
N ASN A 567 -9.76 -15.32 -34.90
CA ASN A 567 -10.54 -15.85 -36.03
C ASN A 567 -9.94 -15.58 -37.43
N ASN A 568 -8.62 -15.35 -37.55
CA ASN A 568 -7.97 -14.90 -38.78
C ASN A 568 -8.63 -13.66 -39.45
N VAL A 569 -9.31 -12.79 -38.69
CA VAL A 569 -10.04 -11.61 -39.23
C VAL A 569 -9.10 -10.60 -39.91
N VAL A 570 -7.84 -10.54 -39.44
CA VAL A 570 -6.73 -9.79 -40.03
C VAL A 570 -5.64 -10.80 -40.42
N ASP A 571 -5.02 -10.62 -41.58
CA ASP A 571 -3.93 -11.50 -42.05
C ASP A 571 -2.62 -11.21 -41.32
N PHE A 572 -2.60 -11.55 -40.03
CA PHE A 572 -1.43 -11.41 -39.15
C PHE A 572 -0.22 -12.20 -39.68
N GLN A 573 -0.44 -13.26 -40.45
CA GLN A 573 0.64 -14.04 -41.04
C GLN A 573 1.35 -13.24 -42.16
N ASN A 574 0.60 -12.53 -43.00
CA ASN A 574 1.18 -11.63 -43.99
C ASN A 574 1.82 -10.39 -43.35
N GLN A 575 1.26 -9.87 -42.25
CA GLN A 575 1.92 -8.83 -41.46
C GLN A 575 3.28 -9.30 -40.93
N LEU A 576 3.35 -10.50 -40.36
CA LEU A 576 4.61 -11.06 -39.85
C LEU A 576 5.64 -11.30 -40.96
N LYS A 577 5.21 -11.77 -42.15
CA LYS A 577 6.09 -11.93 -43.33
C LYS A 577 6.70 -10.62 -43.83
N LYS A 578 6.00 -9.49 -43.63
CA LYS A 578 6.53 -8.14 -43.92
C LYS A 578 7.57 -7.69 -42.88
N GLY A 579 7.77 -8.44 -41.80
CA GLY A 579 8.68 -8.08 -40.72
C GLY A 579 8.03 -7.12 -39.72
N GLU A 580 6.73 -7.30 -39.47
CA GLU A 580 5.95 -6.53 -38.50
C GLU A 580 5.25 -7.45 -37.51
N ILE A 581 5.44 -7.20 -36.21
CA ILE A 581 4.80 -7.96 -35.13
C ILE A 581 3.56 -7.16 -34.67
N PRO A 582 2.35 -7.76 -34.65
CA PRO A 582 1.16 -7.13 -34.10
C PRO A 582 1.38 -6.63 -32.68
N ASP A 583 0.93 -5.42 -32.35
CA ASP A 583 1.24 -4.80 -31.06
C ASP A 583 0.76 -5.65 -29.88
N ASP A 584 -0.49 -6.14 -29.91
CA ASP A 584 -1.03 -7.03 -28.87
C ASP A 584 -0.18 -8.29 -28.65
N PHE A 585 0.39 -8.85 -29.72
CA PHE A 585 1.26 -10.02 -29.61
C PHE A 585 2.64 -9.65 -29.07
N LYS A 586 3.20 -8.51 -29.51
CA LYS A 586 4.45 -7.95 -28.98
C LYS A 586 4.33 -7.70 -27.46
N ARG A 587 3.16 -7.25 -26.96
CA ARG A 587 2.89 -7.12 -25.51
C ARG A 587 3.09 -8.45 -24.79
N GLN A 588 2.48 -9.53 -25.31
CA GLN A 588 2.61 -10.87 -24.74
C GLN A 588 4.07 -11.35 -24.71
N MET A 589 4.87 -11.00 -25.73
CA MET A 589 6.31 -11.30 -25.76
C MET A 589 7.05 -10.59 -24.63
N PHE A 590 6.76 -9.31 -24.35
CA PHE A 590 7.42 -8.55 -23.29
C PHE A 590 7.10 -9.11 -21.90
N TYR A 591 5.82 -9.41 -21.62
CA TYR A 591 5.41 -10.06 -20.39
C TYR A 591 6.14 -11.40 -20.19
N THR A 592 6.22 -12.19 -21.25
CA THR A 592 6.90 -13.49 -21.27
C THR A 592 8.41 -13.36 -21.03
N PHE A 593 9.07 -12.40 -21.67
CA PHE A 593 10.49 -12.13 -21.47
C PHE A 593 10.78 -11.72 -20.01
N GLY A 594 9.94 -10.84 -19.46
CA GLY A 594 10.02 -10.44 -18.05
C GLY A 594 9.86 -11.64 -17.10
N ASP A 595 8.98 -12.58 -17.40
CA ASP A 595 8.80 -13.78 -16.58
C ASP A 595 10.02 -14.72 -16.63
N TYR A 596 10.66 -14.92 -17.80
CA TYR A 596 11.92 -15.67 -17.88
C TYR A 596 13.06 -14.99 -17.10
N ARG A 597 13.13 -13.66 -17.15
CA ARG A 597 14.08 -12.88 -16.33
C ARG A 597 13.86 -13.17 -14.85
N ASP A 598 12.63 -13.06 -14.36
CA ASP A 598 12.36 -13.24 -12.93
C ASP A 598 12.52 -14.71 -12.48
N LEU A 599 12.28 -15.68 -13.36
CA LEU A 599 12.65 -17.09 -13.15
C LEU A 599 14.17 -17.27 -12.99
N CYS A 600 14.97 -16.62 -13.84
CA CYS A 600 16.43 -16.64 -13.72
C CYS A 600 16.90 -16.00 -12.41
N LEU A 601 16.37 -14.83 -12.06
CA LEU A 601 16.84 -14.06 -10.91
C LEU A 601 16.35 -14.62 -9.57
N GLY A 602 15.33 -15.48 -9.57
CA GLY A 602 14.67 -15.98 -8.36
C GLY A 602 13.67 -14.97 -7.77
N ASN A 603 13.15 -14.08 -8.60
CA ASN A 603 12.10 -13.12 -8.24
C ASN A 603 10.69 -13.60 -8.61
N ASP A 604 10.56 -14.77 -9.25
CA ASP A 604 9.29 -15.31 -9.68
C ASP A 604 8.33 -15.54 -8.49
N LEU A 605 7.07 -15.14 -8.65
CA LEU A 605 6.04 -15.18 -7.61
C LEU A 605 5.38 -16.57 -7.48
N GLY A 606 5.69 -17.51 -8.37
CA GLY A 606 5.07 -18.83 -8.42
C GLY A 606 5.50 -19.77 -7.28
N ASN A 607 4.57 -20.60 -6.82
CA ASN A 607 4.76 -21.60 -5.77
C ASN A 607 5.10 -23.00 -6.30
N ALA A 608 5.08 -23.22 -7.62
CA ALA A 608 5.29 -24.54 -8.20
C ALA A 608 6.69 -25.06 -7.87
N HIS A 609 6.76 -26.34 -7.47
CA HIS A 609 8.01 -27.01 -7.11
C HIS A 609 9.06 -26.88 -8.23
N ASP A 610 8.62 -27.01 -9.48
CA ASP A 610 9.50 -26.95 -10.66
C ASP A 610 10.05 -25.55 -10.95
N THR A 611 9.35 -24.47 -10.55
CA THR A 611 9.82 -23.08 -10.80
C THR A 611 10.75 -22.57 -9.70
N LYS A 612 10.54 -22.96 -8.43
CA LYS A 612 11.43 -22.59 -7.33
C LYS A 612 12.85 -23.13 -7.51
N ASN A 613 12.96 -24.32 -8.10
CA ASN A 613 14.24 -24.99 -8.32
C ASN A 613 15.07 -24.39 -9.45
N ILE A 614 14.48 -23.61 -10.36
CA ILE A 614 15.22 -23.03 -11.51
C ILE A 614 16.31 -22.07 -11.03
N SER A 615 15.97 -21.08 -10.18
CA SER A 615 16.98 -20.13 -9.67
C SER A 615 18.08 -20.80 -8.83
N VAL A 616 17.75 -21.88 -8.12
CA VAL A 616 18.71 -22.69 -7.35
C VAL A 616 19.64 -23.46 -8.30
N MET A 617 19.10 -24.07 -9.34
CA MET A 617 19.87 -24.74 -10.39
C MET A 617 20.80 -23.77 -11.12
N VAL A 618 20.29 -22.59 -11.53
CA VAL A 618 21.12 -21.51 -12.11
C VAL A 618 22.30 -21.23 -11.19
N THR A 619 22.03 -20.98 -9.92
CA THR A 619 23.07 -20.71 -8.90
C THR A 619 24.09 -21.85 -8.81
N SER A 620 23.63 -23.10 -8.77
CA SER A 620 24.49 -24.28 -8.70
C SER A 620 25.45 -24.35 -9.89
N ILE A 621 24.96 -24.11 -11.12
CA ILE A 621 25.78 -24.16 -12.33
C ILE A 621 26.79 -23.01 -12.36
N LEU A 622 26.37 -21.79 -11.98
CA LEU A 622 27.28 -20.64 -11.92
C LEU A 622 28.42 -20.85 -10.92
N ASN A 623 28.21 -21.65 -9.88
CA ASN A 623 29.20 -21.94 -8.85
C ASN A 623 30.12 -23.15 -9.17
N LYS A 624 29.92 -23.89 -10.28
CA LYS A 624 30.69 -25.11 -10.64
C LYS A 624 32.04 -24.84 -11.35
N GLU A 625 32.33 -23.63 -11.83
CA GLU A 625 33.61 -23.36 -12.53
C GLU A 625 34.76 -22.99 -11.57
N PRO A 626 36.04 -23.30 -11.90
CA PRO A 626 37.16 -23.41 -10.93
C PRO A 626 37.60 -22.12 -10.22
N ASN A 627 36.97 -20.98 -10.51
CA ASN A 627 37.26 -19.68 -9.87
C ASN A 627 36.25 -19.31 -8.77
N SER A 628 35.49 -20.27 -8.22
CA SER A 628 34.39 -19.96 -7.30
C SER A 628 34.64 -20.53 -5.90
N GLN A 629 35.14 -19.69 -4.97
CA GLN A 629 35.08 -19.96 -3.53
C GLN A 629 33.63 -19.88 -3.02
N SER A 630 33.28 -20.76 -2.10
CA SER A 630 31.95 -20.90 -1.49
C SER A 630 31.58 -19.70 -0.62
N VAL A 631 30.62 -18.88 -1.07
CA VAL A 631 30.07 -17.72 -0.37
C VAL A 631 28.58 -17.93 -0.11
N GLY A 632 28.09 -17.52 1.05
CA GLY A 632 26.69 -17.68 1.46
C GLY A 632 25.68 -16.90 0.61
N GLN A 633 24.41 -17.31 0.73
CA GLN A 633 23.20 -16.96 -0.06
C GLN A 633 22.96 -15.49 -0.50
N ARG A 634 23.70 -14.49 0.00
CA ARG A 634 23.53 -13.07 -0.41
C ARG A 634 24.21 -12.71 -1.74
N ASP A 635 25.25 -13.45 -2.16
CA ASP A 635 25.98 -13.20 -3.41
C ASP A 635 25.32 -13.85 -4.65
N ASP A 636 24.50 -14.88 -4.44
CA ASP A 636 23.89 -15.65 -5.53
C ASP A 636 22.96 -14.82 -6.41
N LYS A 637 22.23 -13.84 -5.85
CA LYS A 637 21.34 -12.96 -6.64
C LYS A 637 22.13 -12.04 -7.57
N ALA A 638 23.21 -11.42 -7.09
CA ALA A 638 24.06 -10.54 -7.88
C ALA A 638 24.78 -11.30 -9.00
N LYS A 639 25.22 -12.53 -8.72
CA LYS A 639 25.75 -13.45 -9.74
C LYS A 639 24.74 -13.74 -10.84
N ARG A 640 23.49 -14.09 -10.47
CA ARG A 640 22.41 -14.32 -11.44
C ARG A 640 22.06 -13.08 -12.24
N GLU A 641 22.06 -11.90 -11.62
CA GLU A 641 21.83 -10.61 -12.31
C GLU A 641 22.93 -10.30 -13.31
N THR A 642 24.21 -10.50 -12.93
CA THR A 642 25.36 -10.32 -13.81
C THR A 642 25.30 -11.28 -14.99
N TRP A 643 24.98 -12.54 -14.73
CA TRP A 643 24.86 -13.56 -15.78
C TRP A 643 23.69 -13.29 -16.72
N TRP A 644 22.49 -12.98 -16.20
CA TRP A 644 21.33 -12.59 -17.02
C TRP A 644 21.65 -11.40 -17.90
N ASN A 645 22.37 -10.40 -17.38
CA ASN A 645 22.80 -9.24 -18.16
C ASN A 645 23.72 -9.61 -19.33
N GLY A 646 24.45 -10.72 -19.23
CA GLY A 646 25.26 -11.28 -20.32
C GLY A 646 24.43 -11.96 -21.42
N ILE A 647 23.30 -12.60 -21.08
CA ILE A 647 22.52 -13.43 -22.02
C ILE A 647 21.19 -12.82 -22.49
N LYS A 648 20.72 -11.74 -21.86
CA LYS A 648 19.38 -11.16 -22.13
C LYS A 648 19.11 -10.83 -23.61
N ASN A 649 20.14 -10.40 -24.34
CA ASN A 649 20.02 -10.13 -25.78
C ASN A 649 19.83 -11.42 -26.58
N ASP A 650 20.52 -12.50 -26.20
CA ASP A 650 20.42 -13.79 -26.88
C ASP A 650 19.05 -14.43 -26.68
N VAL A 651 18.47 -14.29 -25.48
CA VAL A 651 17.11 -14.76 -25.18
C VAL A 651 16.07 -14.00 -26.00
N TRP A 652 16.20 -12.67 -26.09
CA TRP A 652 15.31 -11.85 -26.91
C TRP A 652 15.47 -12.16 -28.41
N ASN A 653 16.70 -12.29 -28.89
CA ASN A 653 16.96 -12.71 -30.26
C ASN A 653 16.33 -14.08 -30.53
N GLY A 654 16.45 -15.04 -29.61
CA GLY A 654 15.80 -16.34 -29.74
C GLY A 654 14.28 -16.27 -29.90
N MET A 655 13.61 -15.34 -29.20
CA MET A 655 12.18 -15.06 -29.39
C MET A 655 11.88 -14.51 -30.79
N LEU A 656 12.71 -13.61 -31.32
CA LEU A 656 12.55 -13.06 -32.68
C LEU A 656 12.84 -14.11 -33.76
N CYS A 657 13.92 -14.89 -33.65
CA CYS A 657 14.26 -15.95 -34.61
C CYS A 657 13.14 -17.00 -34.69
N SER A 658 12.42 -17.25 -33.59
CA SER A 658 11.25 -18.13 -33.57
C SER A 658 10.14 -17.63 -34.49
N LEU A 659 9.82 -16.33 -34.42
CA LEU A 659 8.86 -15.69 -35.31
C LEU A 659 9.33 -15.64 -36.76
N GLU A 660 10.62 -15.37 -37.00
CA GLU A 660 11.19 -15.43 -38.35
C GLU A 660 11.02 -16.81 -38.98
N LYS A 661 11.19 -17.89 -38.19
CA LYS A 661 10.92 -19.25 -38.67
C LYS A 661 9.44 -19.47 -38.97
N VAL A 662 8.53 -18.96 -38.14
CA VAL A 662 7.09 -19.03 -38.43
C VAL A 662 6.71 -18.22 -39.67
N ALA A 663 7.40 -17.10 -39.91
CA ALA A 663 7.21 -16.27 -41.10
C ALA A 663 7.83 -16.88 -42.36
N GLY A 664 8.84 -17.75 -42.21
CA GLY A 664 9.63 -18.31 -43.31
C GLY A 664 10.66 -17.32 -43.88
N LYS A 665 11.08 -16.30 -43.11
CA LYS A 665 11.98 -15.23 -43.57
C LYS A 665 13.04 -14.88 -42.52
N THR A 666 14.22 -15.48 -42.64
CA THR A 666 15.37 -15.23 -41.74
C THR A 666 15.84 -13.78 -41.85
N GLY A 667 16.19 -13.16 -40.71
CA GLY A 667 16.72 -11.80 -40.66
C GLY A 667 15.68 -10.68 -40.80
N ALA A 668 14.39 -11.01 -40.97
CA ALA A 668 13.33 -10.01 -41.17
C ALA A 668 13.03 -9.19 -39.91
N LEU A 669 13.32 -9.73 -38.72
CA LEU A 669 13.07 -9.11 -37.43
C LEU A 669 14.38 -8.79 -36.70
N THR A 670 15.34 -9.71 -36.72
CA THR A 670 16.63 -9.62 -36.02
C THR A 670 17.58 -8.59 -36.59
N ASN A 671 17.51 -8.29 -37.90
CA ASN A 671 18.33 -7.24 -38.54
C ASN A 671 17.65 -5.85 -38.52
N LYS A 672 16.45 -5.73 -37.95
CA LYS A 672 15.70 -4.47 -37.92
C LYS A 672 15.98 -3.75 -36.61
N ASP A 673 16.54 -2.54 -36.68
CA ASP A 673 16.88 -1.74 -35.49
C ASP A 673 15.68 -1.48 -34.56
N THR A 674 14.45 -1.49 -35.10
CA THR A 674 13.19 -1.36 -34.36
C THR A 674 12.97 -2.48 -33.33
N TYR A 675 13.49 -3.69 -33.57
CA TYR A 675 13.32 -4.84 -32.67
C TYR A 675 14.56 -5.15 -31.84
N ASN A 676 15.60 -4.30 -31.90
CA ASN A 676 16.77 -4.44 -31.05
C ASN A 676 16.37 -4.29 -29.57
N TYR A 677 16.92 -5.15 -28.71
CA TYR A 677 16.60 -5.19 -27.28
C TYR A 677 16.65 -3.83 -26.57
N LYS A 678 17.58 -2.95 -26.95
CA LYS A 678 17.76 -1.63 -26.32
C LYS A 678 16.72 -0.60 -26.75
N THR A 679 16.19 -0.73 -27.96
CA THR A 679 15.36 0.29 -28.63
C THR A 679 13.91 -0.15 -28.78
N VAL A 680 13.61 -1.44 -28.72
CA VAL A 680 12.25 -1.96 -28.95
C VAL A 680 11.29 -1.45 -27.89
N THR A 681 10.23 -0.79 -28.35
CA THR A 681 9.16 -0.20 -27.55
C THR A 681 7.85 -0.98 -27.71
N PHE A 682 6.99 -0.82 -26.70
CA PHE A 682 5.68 -1.45 -26.64
C PHE A 682 4.72 -0.95 -27.74
N THR A 683 4.87 0.30 -28.18
CA THR A 683 4.05 0.97 -29.20
C THR A 683 4.97 1.75 -30.15
N GLU A 684 4.41 2.31 -31.23
CA GLU A 684 5.14 3.23 -32.12
C GLU A 684 5.45 4.59 -31.47
N ASP A 685 4.93 4.85 -30.26
CA ASP A 685 5.20 6.07 -29.49
C ASP A 685 6.63 6.05 -28.92
N PRO A 686 7.50 7.01 -29.30
CA PRO A 686 8.86 7.12 -28.78
C PRO A 686 8.94 7.37 -27.26
N SER A 687 7.83 7.74 -26.60
CA SER A 687 7.76 8.02 -25.16
C SER A 687 7.44 6.80 -24.29
N GLY A 688 7.07 5.66 -24.89
CA GLY A 688 6.71 4.43 -24.18
C GLY A 688 7.92 3.70 -23.55
N PRO A 689 7.71 2.86 -22.51
CA PRO A 689 8.81 2.11 -21.90
C PRO A 689 9.37 1.07 -22.89
N ASN A 690 10.68 1.12 -23.12
CA ASN A 690 11.37 0.06 -23.88
C ASN A 690 11.39 -1.28 -23.11
N LEU A 691 11.74 -2.36 -23.81
CA LEU A 691 11.77 -3.72 -23.25
C LEU A 691 12.62 -3.82 -21.97
N GLN A 692 13.78 -3.14 -21.93
CA GLN A 692 14.65 -3.18 -20.76
C GLN A 692 13.94 -2.58 -19.54
N THR A 693 13.38 -1.38 -19.66
CA THR A 693 12.66 -0.71 -18.59
C THR A 693 11.45 -1.55 -18.16
N PHE A 694 10.68 -2.06 -19.11
CA PHE A 694 9.53 -2.91 -18.82
C PHE A 694 9.90 -4.20 -18.09
N ALA A 695 10.91 -4.95 -18.56
CA ALA A 695 11.34 -6.20 -17.96
C ALA A 695 11.92 -6.02 -16.54
N THR A 696 12.41 -4.82 -16.21
CA THR A 696 12.87 -4.49 -14.85
C THR A 696 11.76 -4.14 -13.87
N ARG A 697 10.56 -3.78 -14.36
CA ARG A 697 9.37 -3.54 -13.52
C ARG A 697 9.08 -4.80 -12.69
N PRO A 698 8.76 -4.71 -11.38
CA PRO A 698 8.44 -5.87 -10.55
C PRO A 698 7.39 -6.79 -11.19
N GLN A 699 7.58 -8.11 -11.09
CA GLN A 699 6.69 -9.09 -11.73
C GLN A 699 5.21 -8.90 -11.36
N PHE A 700 4.92 -8.63 -10.08
CA PHE A 700 3.55 -8.36 -9.64
C PHE A 700 2.93 -7.17 -10.38
N LEU A 701 3.66 -6.06 -10.50
CA LEU A 701 3.16 -4.86 -11.17
C LEU A 701 2.92 -5.11 -12.66
N ARG A 702 3.74 -5.94 -13.31
CA ARG A 702 3.50 -6.39 -14.69
C ARG A 702 2.21 -7.22 -14.76
N TRP A 703 2.06 -8.25 -13.94
CA TRP A 703 0.84 -9.08 -13.93
C TRP A 703 -0.42 -8.30 -13.58
N PHE A 704 -0.33 -7.34 -12.66
CA PHE A 704 -1.47 -6.49 -12.30
C PHE A 704 -1.89 -5.60 -13.48
N THR A 705 -0.91 -5.07 -14.23
CA THR A 705 -1.18 -4.34 -15.48
C THR A 705 -1.84 -5.25 -16.52
N GLU A 706 -1.31 -6.48 -16.72
CA GLU A 706 -1.88 -7.50 -17.63
C GLU A 706 -3.33 -7.84 -17.24
N TRP A 707 -3.63 -7.89 -15.94
CA TRP A 707 -4.99 -8.10 -15.42
C TRP A 707 -5.94 -6.95 -15.78
N GLY A 708 -5.48 -5.70 -15.64
CA GLY A 708 -6.29 -4.51 -15.96
C GLY A 708 -6.65 -4.44 -17.45
N GLU A 709 -5.69 -4.75 -18.32
CA GLU A 709 -5.88 -4.80 -19.77
C GLU A 709 -6.93 -5.86 -20.16
N GLU A 710 -6.81 -7.09 -19.63
CA GLU A 710 -7.78 -8.16 -19.86
C GLU A 710 -9.17 -7.80 -19.29
N PHE A 711 -9.21 -7.20 -18.10
CA PHE A 711 -10.44 -6.81 -17.42
C PHE A 711 -11.25 -5.81 -18.26
N CYS A 712 -10.62 -4.74 -18.73
CA CYS A 712 -11.31 -3.73 -19.52
C CYS A 712 -11.77 -4.27 -20.87
N ALA A 713 -10.95 -5.08 -21.56
CA ALA A 713 -11.31 -5.67 -22.85
C ALA A 713 -12.52 -6.63 -22.74
N GLU A 714 -12.54 -7.52 -21.74
CA GLU A 714 -13.64 -8.46 -21.55
C GLU A 714 -14.91 -7.80 -20.99
N ARG A 715 -14.77 -6.79 -20.12
CA ARG A 715 -15.90 -5.95 -19.69
C ARG A 715 -16.60 -5.32 -20.89
N GLN A 716 -15.86 -4.67 -21.79
CA GLN A 716 -16.41 -4.03 -22.98
C GLN A 716 -17.15 -5.03 -23.89
N LYS A 717 -16.59 -6.23 -24.11
CA LYS A 717 -17.25 -7.31 -24.87
C LYS A 717 -18.58 -7.72 -24.25
N LYS A 718 -18.65 -7.82 -22.92
CA LYS A 718 -19.89 -8.20 -22.21
C LYS A 718 -20.92 -7.08 -22.20
N GLU A 719 -20.49 -5.83 -22.04
CA GLU A 719 -21.37 -4.66 -22.15
C GLU A 719 -21.98 -4.55 -23.56
N ALA A 720 -21.19 -4.81 -24.61
CA ALA A 720 -21.69 -4.85 -25.98
C ALA A 720 -22.81 -5.88 -26.17
N LYS A 721 -22.71 -7.07 -25.52
CA LYS A 721 -23.80 -8.06 -25.51
C LYS A 721 -25.05 -7.57 -24.77
N VAL A 722 -24.90 -6.89 -23.64
CA VAL A 722 -26.06 -6.29 -22.93
C VAL A 722 -26.78 -5.29 -23.84
N LYS A 723 -26.02 -4.43 -24.54
CA LYS A 723 -26.57 -3.49 -25.53
C LYS A 723 -27.29 -4.18 -26.69
N GLU A 724 -26.75 -5.29 -27.15
CA GLU A 724 -27.32 -6.10 -28.22
C GLU A 724 -28.66 -6.73 -27.81
N TYR A 725 -28.72 -7.39 -26.65
CA TYR A 725 -29.87 -8.19 -26.22
C TYR A 725 -30.96 -7.42 -25.44
N CYS A 726 -30.62 -6.33 -24.74
CA CYS A 726 -31.57 -5.61 -23.90
C CYS A 726 -32.18 -4.40 -24.61
N LYS A 727 -33.49 -4.43 -24.85
CA LYS A 727 -34.23 -3.39 -25.57
C LYS A 727 -35.14 -2.56 -24.67
N LYS A 728 -35.69 -3.11 -23.59
CA LYS A 728 -36.64 -2.43 -22.69
C LYS A 728 -36.04 -2.12 -21.32
N GLU A 729 -36.62 -1.14 -20.63
CA GLU A 729 -36.30 -0.88 -19.22
C GLU A 729 -36.69 -2.10 -18.36
N TYR A 730 -35.86 -2.44 -17.39
CA TYR A 730 -36.00 -3.55 -16.44
C TYR A 730 -36.12 -4.96 -17.05
N GLU A 731 -35.84 -5.13 -18.35
CA GLU A 731 -35.92 -6.43 -19.05
C GLU A 731 -34.97 -7.49 -18.47
N GLY A 732 -33.86 -7.05 -17.86
CA GLY A 732 -32.87 -7.88 -17.20
C GLY A 732 -33.17 -8.22 -15.74
N CYS A 733 -34.28 -7.73 -15.16
CA CYS A 733 -34.69 -8.08 -13.80
C CYS A 733 -35.38 -9.45 -13.78
N GLU A 734 -34.76 -10.45 -13.15
CA GLU A 734 -35.34 -11.79 -13.00
C GLU A 734 -36.58 -11.78 -12.12
N LYS A 735 -37.71 -12.33 -12.60
CA LYS A 735 -38.83 -12.75 -11.73
C LYS A 735 -39.45 -14.12 -12.02
N ASP A 736 -39.09 -14.90 -13.05
CA ASP A 736 -39.59 -16.28 -13.21
C ASP A 736 -38.81 -17.16 -14.23
N LYS A 737 -39.05 -18.48 -14.19
CA LYS A 737 -38.32 -19.65 -14.78
C LYS A 737 -37.93 -19.63 -16.29
N ASN A 738 -38.15 -18.56 -17.04
CA ASN A 738 -37.73 -18.42 -18.45
C ASN A 738 -36.73 -17.25 -18.58
N VAL A 739 -35.45 -17.53 -18.38
CA VAL A 739 -34.36 -16.55 -18.49
C VAL A 739 -34.28 -16.01 -19.93
N THR A 740 -34.55 -14.72 -20.12
CA THR A 740 -34.45 -14.04 -21.42
C THR A 740 -32.98 -13.88 -21.84
N ALA A 741 -32.71 -13.64 -23.13
CA ALA A 741 -31.35 -13.35 -23.59
C ALA A 741 -30.76 -12.08 -22.93
N CYS A 742 -31.60 -11.08 -22.65
CA CYS A 742 -31.21 -9.89 -21.90
C CYS A 742 -30.88 -10.23 -20.45
N ALA A 743 -31.74 -10.98 -19.74
CA ALA A 743 -31.47 -11.42 -18.36
C ALA A 743 -30.15 -12.21 -18.29
N LYS A 744 -29.92 -13.16 -19.21
CA LYS A 744 -28.66 -13.91 -19.30
C LYS A 744 -27.45 -12.99 -19.54
N ALA A 745 -27.57 -12.00 -20.43
CA ALA A 745 -26.49 -11.05 -20.68
C ALA A 745 -26.19 -10.17 -19.44
N CYS A 746 -27.23 -9.67 -18.77
CA CYS A 746 -27.11 -8.92 -17.53
C CYS A 746 -26.48 -9.77 -16.41
N GLU A 747 -26.88 -11.04 -16.27
CA GLU A 747 -26.29 -11.98 -15.32
C GLU A 747 -24.83 -12.31 -15.66
N GLU A 748 -24.49 -12.55 -16.93
CA GLU A 748 -23.12 -12.82 -17.36
C GLU A 748 -22.18 -11.63 -17.15
N TYR A 749 -22.69 -10.40 -17.30
CA TYR A 749 -21.96 -9.17 -16.98
C TYR A 749 -21.81 -9.02 -15.46
N LYS A 750 -22.93 -9.13 -14.70
CA LYS A 750 -22.92 -9.06 -13.24
C LYS A 750 -21.95 -10.07 -12.64
N LYS A 751 -22.06 -11.34 -13.04
CA LYS A 751 -21.18 -12.43 -12.61
C LYS A 751 -19.72 -12.12 -12.93
N TYR A 752 -19.42 -11.64 -14.13
CA TYR A 752 -18.05 -11.28 -14.50
C TYR A 752 -17.46 -10.18 -13.60
N ILE A 753 -18.20 -9.10 -13.37
CA ILE A 753 -17.77 -8.01 -12.47
C ILE A 753 -17.61 -8.52 -11.04
N THR A 754 -18.55 -9.33 -10.54
CA THR A 754 -18.51 -9.91 -9.20
C THR A 754 -17.33 -10.87 -9.02
N ASP A 755 -17.08 -11.78 -9.98
CA ASP A 755 -15.96 -12.72 -9.94
C ASP A 755 -14.63 -11.95 -9.91
N LYS A 756 -14.52 -10.89 -10.74
CA LYS A 756 -13.34 -10.02 -10.82
C LYS A 756 -13.12 -9.14 -9.60
N ASN A 757 -14.15 -8.83 -8.81
CA ASN A 757 -14.02 -8.07 -7.56
C ASN A 757 -13.00 -8.73 -6.63
N SER A 758 -13.12 -10.04 -6.41
CA SER A 758 -12.20 -10.77 -5.53
C SER A 758 -10.74 -10.73 -6.02
N GLU A 759 -10.53 -10.81 -7.34
CA GLU A 759 -9.19 -10.70 -7.94
C GLU A 759 -8.63 -9.28 -7.79
N TYR A 760 -9.46 -8.26 -8.00
CA TYR A 760 -9.07 -6.86 -7.86
C TYR A 760 -8.76 -6.50 -6.42
N THR A 761 -9.65 -6.77 -5.46
CA THR A 761 -9.45 -6.43 -4.04
C THR A 761 -8.18 -7.06 -3.47
N ASN A 762 -7.88 -8.31 -3.85
CA ASN A 762 -6.66 -8.99 -3.42
C ASN A 762 -5.41 -8.31 -3.99
N GLN A 763 -5.41 -8.00 -5.29
CA GLN A 763 -4.28 -7.33 -5.94
C GLN A 763 -4.14 -5.87 -5.50
N GLU A 764 -5.23 -5.15 -5.28
CA GLU A 764 -5.24 -3.81 -4.72
C GLU A 764 -4.66 -3.80 -3.30
N GLY A 765 -5.11 -4.73 -2.45
CA GLY A 765 -4.56 -4.89 -1.10
C GLY A 765 -3.05 -5.14 -1.13
N LYS A 766 -2.59 -6.01 -2.05
CA LYS A 766 -1.17 -6.25 -2.27
C LYS A 766 -0.43 -5.03 -2.83
N PHE A 767 -1.01 -4.31 -3.78
CA PHE A 767 -0.43 -3.11 -4.36
C PHE A 767 -0.24 -2.04 -3.29
N LYS A 768 -1.29 -1.73 -2.52
CA LYS A 768 -1.27 -0.78 -1.40
C LYS A 768 -0.27 -1.22 -0.34
N TYR A 769 -0.24 -2.52 -0.01
CA TYR A 769 0.74 -3.06 0.92
C TYR A 769 2.17 -2.89 0.39
N ASP A 770 2.49 -3.39 -0.80
CA ASP A 770 3.82 -3.29 -1.41
C ASP A 770 4.28 -1.83 -1.58
N LYS A 771 3.35 -0.91 -1.91
CA LYS A 771 3.58 0.52 -1.97
C LYS A 771 3.85 1.13 -0.59
N SER A 772 3.06 0.79 0.43
CA SER A 772 3.28 1.20 1.82
C SER A 772 4.64 0.71 2.35
N GLN A 773 5.07 -0.47 1.89
CA GLN A 773 6.38 -1.06 2.19
C GLN A 773 7.50 -0.50 1.31
N LYS A 774 7.21 0.47 0.42
CA LYS A 774 8.15 1.10 -0.53
C LYS A 774 8.99 0.06 -1.28
N LYS A 775 8.37 -1.05 -1.70
CA LYS A 775 9.08 -2.10 -2.43
C LYS A 775 9.69 -1.53 -3.72
N GLN A 776 10.85 -2.08 -4.11
CA GLN A 776 11.54 -1.69 -5.33
C GLN A 776 10.58 -1.71 -6.53
N GLY A 777 10.55 -0.63 -7.32
CA GLY A 777 9.64 -0.44 -8.46
C GLY A 777 8.31 0.25 -8.15
N TYR A 778 8.05 0.63 -6.89
CA TYR A 778 6.88 1.42 -6.48
C TYR A 778 7.18 2.89 -6.15
N ASN A 779 8.46 3.26 -6.06
CA ASN A 779 8.90 4.59 -5.60
C ASN A 779 8.49 5.73 -6.54
N ASP A 780 8.37 5.46 -7.85
CA ASP A 780 7.99 6.43 -8.88
C ASP A 780 6.48 6.46 -9.15
N ILE A 781 5.69 5.75 -8.33
CA ILE A 781 4.23 5.74 -8.44
C ILE A 781 3.68 6.82 -7.51
N SER A 782 3.28 7.95 -8.09
CA SER A 782 2.74 9.10 -7.35
C SER A 782 1.42 8.78 -6.66
N ASN A 783 0.51 8.03 -7.30
CA ASN A 783 -0.84 7.80 -6.80
C ASN A 783 -0.99 6.54 -5.93
N ASP A 784 -1.62 6.66 -4.76
CA ASP A 784 -1.88 5.56 -3.81
C ASP A 784 -3.04 4.64 -4.23
N ASP A 785 -3.81 5.06 -5.24
CA ASP A 785 -4.92 4.31 -5.80
C ASP A 785 -4.45 3.31 -6.87
N ALA A 786 -4.84 2.05 -6.68
CA ALA A 786 -4.47 0.95 -7.58
C ALA A 786 -5.15 1.06 -8.96
N SER A 787 -6.36 1.63 -9.02
CA SER A 787 -7.09 1.84 -10.28
C SER A 787 -6.45 2.96 -11.10
N GLU A 788 -5.93 4.01 -10.45
CA GLU A 788 -5.18 5.06 -11.13
C GLU A 788 -3.82 4.55 -11.62
N TYR A 789 -3.14 3.73 -10.82
CA TYR A 789 -1.94 3.04 -11.29
C TYR A 789 -2.22 2.23 -12.57
N LEU A 790 -3.29 1.44 -12.59
CA LEU A 790 -3.66 0.66 -13.76
C LEU A 790 -3.99 1.56 -14.95
N LYS A 791 -4.73 2.64 -14.73
CA LYS A 791 -5.00 3.62 -15.80
C LYS A 791 -3.71 4.23 -16.38
N ASP A 792 -2.80 4.68 -15.51
CA ASP A 792 -1.58 5.39 -15.91
C ASP A 792 -0.53 4.47 -16.52
N LYS A 793 -0.48 3.20 -16.09
CA LYS A 793 0.57 2.25 -16.47
C LYS A 793 0.12 1.20 -17.47
N CYS A 794 -1.18 1.03 -17.68
CA CYS A 794 -1.68 0.35 -18.87
C CYS A 794 -1.41 1.20 -20.10
N LEU A 795 -1.16 0.51 -21.20
CA LEU A 795 -0.73 1.14 -22.43
C LEU A 795 -1.93 1.51 -23.31
N ASP A 796 -1.77 2.51 -24.17
CA ASP A 796 -2.78 3.02 -25.12
C ASP A 796 -4.14 3.38 -24.49
N SER A 797 -4.14 3.76 -23.21
CA SER A 797 -5.36 4.08 -22.45
C SER A 797 -6.41 2.96 -22.44
N GLN A 798 -6.00 1.71 -22.68
CA GLN A 798 -6.92 0.55 -22.72
C GLN A 798 -7.57 0.26 -21.36
N CYS A 799 -6.93 0.72 -20.27
CA CYS A 799 -7.47 0.62 -18.92
C CYS A 799 -8.28 1.84 -18.47
N ASN A 800 -8.77 2.68 -19.39
CA ASN A 800 -9.65 3.80 -19.05
C ASN A 800 -10.90 3.36 -18.27
N CYS A 801 -11.35 2.11 -18.43
CA CYS A 801 -12.47 1.59 -17.65
C CYS A 801 -12.22 1.59 -16.13
N MET A 802 -10.95 1.63 -15.70
CA MET A 802 -10.56 1.66 -14.29
C MET A 802 -10.93 2.97 -13.59
N ASP A 803 -11.12 4.09 -14.30
CA ASP A 803 -11.60 5.35 -13.70
C ASP A 803 -12.91 5.19 -12.94
N LYS A 804 -13.79 4.32 -13.46
CA LYS A 804 -15.09 4.07 -12.85
C LYS A 804 -14.98 3.28 -11.56
N VAL A 805 -13.97 2.43 -11.42
CA VAL A 805 -13.70 1.68 -10.19
C VAL A 805 -13.40 2.64 -9.04
N LYS A 806 -12.71 3.75 -9.31
CA LYS A 806 -12.45 4.82 -8.34
C LYS A 806 -13.68 5.69 -8.09
N ASN A 807 -14.32 6.17 -9.15
CA ASN A 807 -15.32 7.23 -9.06
C ASN A 807 -16.70 6.74 -8.59
N ILE A 808 -16.96 5.44 -8.63
CA ILE A 808 -18.23 4.82 -8.20
C ILE A 808 -17.95 4.02 -6.91
N SER A 809 -18.36 4.55 -5.76
CA SER A 809 -18.08 3.96 -4.45
C SER A 809 -18.60 2.53 -4.29
N ASN A 810 -19.70 2.19 -4.96
CA ASN A 810 -20.35 0.89 -4.96
C ASN A 810 -20.21 0.14 -6.31
N TYR A 811 -19.11 0.38 -7.04
CA TYR A 811 -18.85 -0.19 -8.37
C TYR A 811 -19.07 -1.71 -8.44
N TRP A 812 -18.51 -2.43 -7.46
CA TRP A 812 -18.56 -3.89 -7.41
C TRP A 812 -19.91 -4.44 -6.92
N GLU A 813 -20.64 -3.66 -6.13
CA GLU A 813 -21.93 -4.03 -5.53
C GLU A 813 -23.10 -3.78 -6.49
N THR A 814 -22.96 -2.79 -7.37
CA THR A 814 -23.99 -2.42 -8.35
C THR A 814 -23.49 -2.49 -9.80
N PRO A 815 -23.06 -3.66 -10.31
CA PRO A 815 -22.46 -3.75 -11.66
C PRO A 815 -23.31 -3.13 -12.78
N HIS A 816 -24.64 -3.20 -12.68
CA HIS A 816 -25.52 -2.63 -13.70
C HIS A 816 -25.51 -1.09 -13.75
N THR A 817 -24.94 -0.39 -12.76
CA THR A 817 -24.78 1.08 -12.79
C THR A 817 -23.46 1.49 -13.44
N THR A 818 -22.56 0.54 -13.73
CA THR A 818 -21.17 0.85 -14.14
C THR A 818 -20.95 0.87 -15.64
N TYR A 819 -21.99 0.63 -16.45
CA TYR A 819 -21.92 0.67 -17.92
C TYR A 819 -21.40 2.01 -18.45
N ASP A 820 -20.69 1.99 -19.58
CA ASP A 820 -20.28 3.16 -20.36
C ASP A 820 -21.48 3.89 -20.97
N ASP A 821 -22.51 3.14 -21.36
CA ASP A 821 -23.78 3.67 -21.83
C ASP A 821 -24.83 3.71 -20.69
N ASN A 822 -25.11 4.90 -20.15
CA ASN A 822 -26.08 5.10 -19.07
C ASN A 822 -27.49 4.58 -19.41
N SER A 823 -27.84 4.47 -20.70
CA SER A 823 -29.13 3.93 -21.12
C SER A 823 -29.30 2.43 -20.80
N LEU A 824 -28.19 1.73 -20.55
CA LEU A 824 -28.19 0.30 -20.19
C LEU A 824 -28.47 0.07 -18.70
N GLN A 825 -28.26 1.08 -17.85
CA GLN A 825 -28.38 0.92 -16.40
C GLN A 825 -29.77 0.42 -16.00
N LYS A 826 -30.81 1.13 -16.45
CA LYS A 826 -32.21 0.78 -16.20
C LYS A 826 -32.63 -0.55 -16.82
N LYS A 827 -31.94 -1.03 -17.86
CA LYS A 827 -32.32 -2.27 -18.55
C LYS A 827 -32.00 -3.52 -17.72
N CYS A 828 -30.90 -3.49 -16.97
CA CYS A 828 -30.50 -4.57 -16.07
C CYS A 828 -30.85 -4.29 -14.59
N SER A 829 -31.44 -3.13 -14.26
CA SER A 829 -31.99 -2.84 -12.93
C SER A 829 -33.34 -3.53 -12.69
N CYS A 830 -33.79 -3.55 -11.44
CA CYS A 830 -35.16 -3.88 -11.05
C CYS A 830 -35.97 -2.62 -10.71
N PRO A 831 -37.31 -2.63 -10.87
CA PRO A 831 -38.16 -1.52 -10.43
C PRO A 831 -38.02 -1.25 -8.92
N PRO A 832 -38.07 0.01 -8.47
CA PRO A 832 -37.85 0.36 -7.07
C PRO A 832 -38.89 -0.27 -6.12
N PRO A 833 -38.48 -0.68 -4.91
CA PRO A 833 -39.38 -1.22 -3.89
C PRO A 833 -40.39 -0.17 -3.40
N PRO A 834 -41.56 -0.58 -2.88
CA PRO A 834 -42.63 0.35 -2.48
C PRO A 834 -42.21 1.41 -1.46
N CYS A 835 -41.51 1.04 -0.38
CA CYS A 835 -41.12 2.03 0.63
C CYS A 835 -40.13 3.08 0.10
N GLU A 836 -39.25 2.75 -0.85
CA GLU A 836 -38.35 3.73 -1.46
C GLU A 836 -39.12 4.79 -2.26
N ILE A 837 -40.19 4.36 -2.95
CA ILE A 837 -41.11 5.27 -3.63
C ILE A 837 -41.79 6.20 -2.60
N VAL A 838 -42.22 5.66 -1.45
CA VAL A 838 -42.85 6.44 -0.37
C VAL A 838 -41.87 7.43 0.27
N ASP A 839 -40.60 7.05 0.44
CA ASP A 839 -39.58 7.92 1.02
C ASP A 839 -39.36 9.16 0.16
N GLY A 840 -39.37 9.00 -1.17
CA GLY A 840 -39.25 10.11 -2.12
C GLY A 840 -40.41 11.12 -2.07
N ILE A 841 -41.58 10.75 -1.57
CA ILE A 841 -42.76 11.64 -1.49
C ILE A 841 -43.01 12.18 -0.07
N LEU A 842 -42.85 11.38 0.99
CA LEU A 842 -43.14 11.82 2.36
C LEU A 842 -41.91 12.34 3.11
N GLY A 843 -40.70 11.95 2.71
CA GLY A 843 -39.45 12.41 3.33
C GLY A 843 -39.06 13.85 3.03
N ASN A 844 -39.73 14.54 2.10
CA ASN A 844 -39.44 15.93 1.74
C ASN A 844 -40.73 16.79 1.71
N ILE A 845 -40.77 17.83 2.55
CA ILE A 845 -41.92 18.75 2.71
C ILE A 845 -42.26 19.51 1.42
N SER A 846 -41.26 19.71 0.55
CA SER A 846 -41.43 20.37 -0.74
C SER A 846 -41.86 19.41 -1.86
N SER A 847 -42.05 18.12 -1.57
CA SER A 847 -42.50 17.18 -2.59
C SER A 847 -43.87 17.60 -3.12
N LYS A 848 -44.02 17.58 -4.44
CA LYS A 848 -45.31 17.92 -5.09
C LYS A 848 -46.43 17.02 -4.58
N GLY A 849 -46.14 15.74 -4.32
CA GLY A 849 -47.08 14.78 -3.78
C GLY A 849 -47.69 15.23 -2.44
N TYR A 850 -46.83 15.61 -1.49
CA TYR A 850 -47.25 16.08 -0.17
C TYR A 850 -48.06 17.39 -0.27
N VAL A 851 -47.58 18.36 -1.06
CA VAL A 851 -48.23 19.65 -1.26
C VAL A 851 -49.63 19.48 -1.87
N GLU A 852 -49.75 18.69 -2.93
CA GLU A 852 -51.04 18.43 -3.58
C GLU A 852 -51.96 17.59 -2.70
N GLY A 853 -51.42 16.65 -1.91
CA GLY A 853 -52.19 15.89 -0.93
C GLY A 853 -52.79 16.81 0.15
N CYS A 854 -51.99 17.72 0.70
CA CYS A 854 -52.44 18.73 1.65
C CYS A 854 -53.54 19.61 1.07
N LYS A 855 -53.36 20.10 -0.18
CA LYS A 855 -54.38 20.88 -0.89
C LYS A 855 -55.68 20.11 -1.05
N THR A 856 -55.59 18.86 -1.50
CA THR A 856 -56.73 17.96 -1.74
C THR A 856 -57.52 17.71 -0.45
N LYS A 857 -56.82 17.55 0.68
CA LYS A 857 -57.45 17.19 1.96
C LYS A 857 -57.98 18.39 2.76
N TYR A 858 -57.25 19.50 2.79
CA TYR A 858 -57.49 20.60 3.73
C TYR A 858 -57.69 22.00 3.12
N MET A 859 -57.25 22.27 1.88
CA MET A 859 -57.33 23.64 1.30
C MET A 859 -58.48 23.84 0.30
N THR A 860 -59.21 22.81 -0.07
CA THR A 860 -60.44 22.97 -0.87
C THR A 860 -61.56 23.51 0.03
N THR A 861 -62.03 24.73 -0.25
CA THR A 861 -63.12 25.41 0.47
C THR A 861 -64.41 24.60 0.36
N SER A 862 -64.71 23.79 1.38
CA SER A 862 -66.05 23.28 1.63
C SER A 862 -66.17 22.89 3.10
N SER A 863 -66.81 23.77 3.87
CA SER A 863 -67.58 23.40 5.05
C SER A 863 -68.36 22.11 4.80
N GLY A 864 -68.10 21.05 5.57
CA GLY A 864 -68.95 19.86 5.64
C GLY A 864 -69.20 19.12 4.32
N ILE A 865 -68.17 18.54 3.69
CA ILE A 865 -68.38 17.52 2.64
C ILE A 865 -68.92 16.25 3.32
N GLY A 866 -70.24 16.11 3.33
CA GLY A 866 -70.96 14.89 3.69
C GLY A 866 -71.13 13.93 2.50
N TRP A 867 -71.89 12.86 2.74
CA TRP A 867 -72.29 11.88 1.73
C TRP A 867 -72.96 12.54 0.53
N GLU A 868 -72.52 12.20 -0.69
CA GLU A 868 -73.10 12.75 -1.92
C GLU A 868 -74.04 11.72 -2.57
N CYS A 869 -75.33 11.87 -2.31
CA CYS A 869 -76.40 10.97 -2.78
C CYS A 869 -77.14 11.50 -4.03
N ASN A 870 -76.58 12.51 -4.70
CA ASN A 870 -77.23 13.21 -5.81
C ASN A 870 -76.93 12.51 -7.15
N ASN A 871 -77.26 13.15 -8.28
CA ASN A 871 -76.91 12.72 -9.65
C ASN A 871 -75.38 12.71 -9.95
N SER A 872 -74.54 12.39 -8.97
CA SER A 872 -73.07 12.43 -9.05
C SER A 872 -72.45 11.05 -9.34
N VAL A 873 -73.30 10.02 -9.46
CA VAL A 873 -72.95 8.66 -9.89
C VAL A 873 -73.29 8.42 -11.37
N GLU A 874 -72.55 7.53 -12.05
CA GLU A 874 -72.76 7.22 -13.48
C GLU A 874 -74.16 6.66 -13.79
N LYS A 875 -74.62 6.84 -15.04
CA LYS A 875 -75.95 6.34 -15.50
C LYS A 875 -76.00 4.82 -15.32
N GLY A 876 -76.95 4.34 -14.51
CA GLY A 876 -77.11 2.91 -14.16
C GLY A 876 -76.88 2.58 -12.69
N ASN A 877 -76.36 3.54 -11.90
CA ASN A 877 -76.13 3.38 -10.45
C ASN A 877 -77.03 4.32 -9.60
N GLN A 878 -78.22 4.66 -10.09
CA GLN A 878 -79.12 5.60 -9.40
C GLN A 878 -79.46 5.09 -7.98
N GLY A 879 -79.26 5.96 -6.97
CA GLY A 879 -79.50 5.64 -5.56
C GLY A 879 -78.26 5.31 -4.72
N ALA A 880 -77.07 5.21 -5.34
CA ALA A 880 -75.81 5.08 -4.60
C ALA A 880 -75.31 6.44 -4.08
N CYS A 881 -74.82 6.48 -2.84
CA CYS A 881 -74.19 7.65 -2.23
C CYS A 881 -72.66 7.53 -2.25
N ILE A 882 -71.96 8.58 -2.69
CA ILE A 882 -70.48 8.60 -2.71
C ILE A 882 -69.96 9.02 -1.32
N PRO A 883 -69.10 8.22 -0.67
CA PRO A 883 -68.57 8.54 0.64
C PRO A 883 -67.67 9.79 0.62
N PRO A 884 -67.66 10.60 1.68
CA PRO A 884 -66.77 11.75 1.82
C PRO A 884 -65.30 11.41 1.55
N ARG A 885 -64.85 10.23 2.01
CA ARG A 885 -63.50 9.70 1.79
C ARG A 885 -63.18 9.56 0.29
N ARG A 886 -64.07 8.92 -0.48
CA ARG A 886 -63.90 8.72 -1.94
C ARG A 886 -63.87 10.05 -2.69
N ARG A 887 -64.71 11.02 -2.31
CA ARG A 887 -64.74 12.36 -2.94
C ARG A 887 -63.41 13.10 -2.80
N LYS A 888 -62.71 12.88 -1.70
CA LYS A 888 -61.39 13.47 -1.41
C LYS A 888 -60.23 12.52 -1.69
N LEU A 889 -60.44 11.40 -2.37
CA LEU A 889 -59.39 10.42 -2.65
C LEU A 889 -58.28 11.06 -3.49
N TYR A 890 -57.04 10.91 -3.05
CA TYR A 890 -55.89 11.47 -3.75
C TYR A 890 -55.57 10.68 -5.03
N VAL A 891 -55.73 11.30 -6.20
CA VAL A 891 -55.49 10.65 -7.52
C VAL A 891 -54.61 11.49 -8.44
N TYR A 892 -53.83 12.42 -7.90
CA TYR A 892 -53.07 13.41 -8.67
C TYR A 892 -52.00 12.78 -9.56
N ASP A 893 -51.18 11.87 -9.03
CA ASP A 893 -50.12 11.20 -9.83
C ASP A 893 -50.73 10.37 -10.98
N LEU A 894 -51.91 9.78 -10.78
CA LEU A 894 -52.63 9.07 -11.83
C LEU A 894 -53.20 10.03 -12.90
N LYS A 895 -53.70 11.21 -12.49
CA LYS A 895 -54.21 12.25 -13.40
C LYS A 895 -53.11 12.93 -14.23
N THR A 896 -51.90 13.03 -13.69
CA THR A 896 -50.77 13.72 -14.34
C THR A 896 -49.94 12.83 -15.26
N LEU A 897 -50.27 11.54 -15.36
CA LEU A 897 -49.74 10.64 -16.39
C LEU A 897 -49.92 11.26 -17.79
N SER A 898 -48.82 11.39 -18.51
CA SER A 898 -48.73 12.00 -19.86
C SER A 898 -47.63 11.33 -20.69
N GLY A 899 -47.77 11.32 -22.01
CA GLY A 899 -46.81 10.67 -22.94
C GLY A 899 -47.00 9.15 -23.10
N GLU A 900 -45.97 8.46 -23.61
CA GLU A 900 -45.90 6.99 -23.64
C GLU A 900 -45.63 6.44 -22.23
N VAL A 901 -46.69 6.22 -21.47
CA VAL A 901 -46.62 5.77 -20.07
C VAL A 901 -46.39 4.26 -19.99
N THR A 902 -45.36 3.85 -19.25
CA THR A 902 -45.04 2.43 -19.02
C THR A 902 -45.83 1.84 -17.86
N GLN A 903 -45.91 0.50 -17.80
CA GLN A 903 -46.55 -0.21 -16.68
C GLN A 903 -45.86 0.02 -15.33
N VAL A 904 -44.55 0.30 -15.35
CA VAL A 904 -43.78 0.63 -14.14
C VAL A 904 -44.16 2.01 -13.62
N GLN A 905 -44.32 3.00 -14.51
CA GLN A 905 -44.79 4.33 -14.14
C GLN A 905 -46.22 4.30 -13.59
N LEU A 906 -47.09 3.45 -14.16
CA LEU A 906 -48.42 3.22 -13.62
C LEU A 906 -48.37 2.66 -12.19
N ARG A 907 -47.49 1.68 -11.93
CA ARG A 907 -47.29 1.08 -10.60
C ARG A 907 -46.84 2.12 -9.59
N GLU A 908 -45.84 2.92 -9.95
CA GLU A 908 -45.33 4.00 -9.11
C GLU A 908 -46.42 5.03 -8.79
N ALA A 909 -47.24 5.43 -9.77
CA ALA A 909 -48.33 6.38 -9.56
C ALA A 909 -49.38 5.86 -8.57
N PHE A 910 -49.76 4.58 -8.65
CA PHE A 910 -50.67 3.96 -7.68
C PHE A 910 -50.08 3.89 -6.27
N ILE A 911 -48.79 3.52 -6.13
CA ILE A 911 -48.11 3.48 -4.83
C ILE A 911 -48.06 4.88 -4.20
N LYS A 912 -47.68 5.91 -4.98
CA LYS A 912 -47.65 7.31 -4.51
C LYS A 912 -49.02 7.77 -4.04
N CYS A 913 -50.06 7.49 -4.85
CA CYS A 913 -51.41 7.90 -4.50
C CYS A 913 -51.89 7.25 -3.20
N ALA A 914 -51.73 5.94 -3.09
CA ALA A 914 -52.16 5.18 -1.92
C ALA A 914 -51.39 5.57 -0.64
N ALA A 915 -50.09 5.85 -0.75
CA ALA A 915 -49.26 6.27 0.37
C ALA A 915 -49.64 7.67 0.88
N ILE A 916 -49.82 8.64 -0.02
CA ILE A 916 -50.24 10.01 0.33
C ILE A 916 -51.62 10.00 0.99
N GLU A 917 -52.57 9.25 0.40
CA GLU A 917 -53.89 9.06 0.97
C GLU A 917 -53.82 8.51 2.40
N THR A 918 -53.03 7.45 2.59
CA THR A 918 -52.86 6.78 3.89
C THR A 918 -52.27 7.71 4.94
N PHE A 919 -51.23 8.48 4.59
CA PHE A 919 -50.60 9.43 5.50
C PHE A 919 -51.60 10.48 6.03
N PHE A 920 -52.38 11.08 5.14
CA PHE A 920 -53.36 12.10 5.53
C PHE A 920 -54.59 11.52 6.23
N ALA A 921 -55.05 10.33 5.83
CA ALA A 921 -56.09 9.61 6.54
C ALA A 921 -55.66 9.30 7.99
N TRP A 922 -54.41 8.84 8.18
CA TRP A 922 -53.85 8.58 9.50
C TRP A 922 -53.76 9.84 10.35
N HIS A 923 -53.30 10.95 9.77
CA HIS A 923 -53.28 12.24 10.46
C HIS A 923 -54.68 12.67 10.93
N LYS A 924 -55.68 12.58 10.05
CA LYS A 924 -57.07 12.89 10.38
C LYS A 924 -57.61 11.98 11.47
N PHE A 925 -57.36 10.67 11.39
CA PHE A 925 -57.80 9.69 12.39
C PHE A 925 -57.25 10.02 13.77
N LYS A 926 -55.95 10.30 13.88
CA LYS A 926 -55.33 10.71 15.16
C LYS A 926 -55.96 11.97 15.74
N LYS A 927 -56.25 12.98 14.92
CA LYS A 927 -56.90 14.22 15.37
C LYS A 927 -58.35 14.02 15.79
N ILE A 928 -59.07 13.09 15.18
CA ILE A 928 -60.42 12.70 15.63
C ILE A 928 -60.34 12.03 17.00
N LYS A 929 -59.46 11.05 17.18
CA LYS A 929 -59.28 10.37 18.48
C LYS A 929 -58.83 11.31 19.58
N GLU A 930 -57.93 12.24 19.29
CA GLU A 930 -57.53 13.31 20.21
C GLU A 930 -58.73 14.19 20.64
N LYS A 931 -59.69 14.44 19.73
CA LYS A 931 -60.90 15.23 20.02
C LYS A 931 -61.92 14.43 20.83
N GLU A 932 -62.18 13.18 20.46
CA GLU A 932 -63.09 12.27 21.21
C GLU A 932 -62.63 12.12 22.66
N ASP A 933 -61.33 11.94 22.87
CA ASP A 933 -60.70 11.84 24.18
C ASP A 933 -60.85 13.14 24.99
N LYS A 934 -60.61 14.31 24.37
CA LYS A 934 -60.82 15.62 25.00
C LYS A 934 -62.29 15.87 25.39
N GLU A 935 -63.24 15.45 24.57
CA GLU A 935 -64.69 15.59 24.83
C GLU A 935 -65.17 14.64 25.95
N GLN A 936 -64.49 13.52 26.18
CA GLN A 936 -64.78 12.61 27.29
C GLN A 936 -64.18 13.11 28.62
N HIS A 937 -63.14 13.94 28.58
CA HIS A 937 -62.35 14.36 29.75
C HIS A 937 -62.44 15.87 30.08
N THR A 938 -63.50 16.55 29.64
CA THR A 938 -63.66 18.02 29.68
C THR A 938 -63.64 18.73 31.04
N GLU A 939 -63.57 18.03 32.19
CA GLU A 939 -63.57 18.66 33.53
C GLU A 939 -62.18 18.80 34.21
N GLU A 940 -61.07 18.32 33.62
CA GLU A 940 -59.73 18.41 34.24
C GLU A 940 -58.84 19.54 33.67
N LEU A 941 -58.36 20.43 34.55
CA LEU A 941 -57.63 21.67 34.22
C LEU A 941 -56.16 21.50 33.75
N MET A 942 -55.64 20.27 33.63
CA MET A 942 -54.34 19.96 32.99
C MET A 942 -54.37 18.56 32.36
N TYR A 943 -55.02 18.42 31.20
CA TYR A 943 -55.09 17.14 30.49
C TYR A 943 -54.08 17.05 29.33
N ILE A 944 -53.17 16.07 29.40
CA ILE A 944 -52.34 15.61 28.29
C ILE A 944 -53.00 14.33 27.76
N SER A 945 -53.47 14.34 26.50
CA SER A 945 -54.21 13.23 25.88
C SER A 945 -53.35 11.96 25.74
N PRO A 946 -53.71 10.83 26.40
CA PRO A 946 -53.02 9.56 26.29
C PRO A 946 -53.38 8.76 25.02
N GLU A 947 -54.44 9.13 24.29
CA GLU A 947 -54.92 8.41 23.11
C GLU A 947 -53.91 8.45 21.92
N PRO A 948 -53.33 9.61 21.54
CA PRO A 948 -52.26 9.65 20.53
C PRO A 948 -51.02 8.85 20.91
N ASP A 949 -50.66 8.82 22.20
CA ASP A 949 -49.54 8.03 22.70
C ASP A 949 -49.79 6.52 22.63
N LYS A 950 -51.03 6.10 22.89
CA LYS A 950 -51.47 4.71 22.72
C LYS A 950 -51.41 4.29 21.25
N LEU A 951 -51.94 5.09 20.33
CA LEU A 951 -51.88 4.82 18.88
C LEU A 951 -50.43 4.70 18.37
N ASN A 952 -49.53 5.56 18.85
CA ASN A 952 -48.11 5.47 18.51
C ASN A 952 -47.45 4.21 19.09
N LYS A 953 -47.82 3.77 20.30
CA LYS A 953 -47.34 2.52 20.91
C LYS A 953 -47.83 1.28 20.15
N ASP A 954 -49.06 1.30 19.65
CA ASP A 954 -49.62 0.17 18.88
C ASP A 954 -48.90 0.03 17.53
N LEU A 955 -48.65 1.14 16.84
CA LEU A 955 -47.83 1.12 15.62
C LEU A 955 -46.40 0.62 15.88
N LYS A 956 -45.79 0.95 17.02
CA LYS A 956 -44.47 0.43 17.41
C LYS A 956 -44.44 -1.08 17.66
N LYS A 957 -45.60 -1.69 17.94
CA LYS A 957 -45.76 -3.15 18.00
C LYS A 957 -46.10 -3.76 16.63
N GLY A 958 -46.19 -2.94 15.58
CA GLY A 958 -46.63 -3.34 14.25
C GLY A 958 -48.13 -3.60 14.16
N GLU A 959 -48.94 -3.08 15.08
CA GLU A 959 -50.40 -3.25 15.11
C GLU A 959 -51.11 -2.01 14.57
N VAL A 960 -51.87 -2.17 13.49
CA VAL A 960 -52.72 -1.11 12.94
C VAL A 960 -54.09 -1.15 13.63
N PRO A 961 -54.56 -0.04 14.25
CA PRO A 961 -55.86 0.00 14.92
C PRO A 961 -57.00 -0.49 14.02
N GLU A 962 -57.90 -1.33 14.55
CA GLU A 962 -58.96 -1.99 13.76
C GLU A 962 -59.87 -0.99 13.02
N GLU A 963 -60.26 0.12 13.67
CA GLU A 963 -61.08 1.16 13.06
C GLU A 963 -60.38 1.82 11.86
N PHE A 964 -59.09 2.09 11.99
CA PHE A 964 -58.32 2.70 10.91
C PHE A 964 -58.03 1.69 9.80
N LYS A 965 -57.82 0.42 10.16
CA LYS A 965 -57.61 -0.68 9.21
C LYS A 965 -58.80 -0.79 8.22
N ARG A 966 -60.05 -0.64 8.69
CA ARG A 966 -61.23 -0.58 7.81
C ARG A 966 -61.13 0.53 6.76
N GLN A 967 -60.70 1.74 7.14
CA GLN A 967 -60.50 2.85 6.21
C GLN A 967 -59.46 2.56 5.12
N LEU A 968 -58.39 1.82 5.46
CA LEU A 968 -57.40 1.36 4.48
C LEU A 968 -58.00 0.38 3.48
N PHE A 969 -58.85 -0.54 3.93
CA PHE A 969 -59.52 -1.52 3.07
C PHE A 969 -60.47 -0.84 2.07
N TYR A 970 -61.29 0.13 2.52
CA TYR A 970 -62.14 0.93 1.64
C TYR A 970 -61.32 1.68 0.59
N THR A 971 -60.25 2.34 1.03
CA THR A 971 -59.33 3.10 0.16
C THR A 971 -58.65 2.22 -0.88
N PHE A 972 -58.13 1.06 -0.48
CA PHE A 972 -57.50 0.11 -1.39
C PHE A 972 -58.50 -0.47 -2.41
N GLY A 973 -59.75 -0.69 -1.98
CA GLY A 973 -60.86 -1.09 -2.85
C GLY A 973 -61.20 -0.05 -3.91
N ASP A 974 -61.23 1.24 -3.55
CA ASP A 974 -61.50 2.30 -4.52
C ASP A 974 -60.38 2.42 -5.57
N TYR A 975 -59.10 2.35 -5.16
CA TYR A 975 -57.98 2.33 -6.13
C TYR A 975 -58.07 1.13 -7.09
N ARG A 976 -58.51 -0.03 -6.59
CA ARG A 976 -58.75 -1.20 -7.42
C ARG A 976 -59.82 -0.93 -8.48
N ASP A 977 -60.95 -0.36 -8.08
CA ASP A 977 -62.05 -0.09 -9.00
C ASP A 977 -61.67 0.95 -10.05
N ILE A 978 -60.87 1.95 -9.67
CA ILE A 978 -60.31 2.94 -10.60
C ILE A 978 -59.48 2.24 -11.69
N LEU A 979 -58.61 1.28 -11.33
CA LEU A 979 -57.85 0.53 -12.34
C LEU A 979 -58.77 -0.25 -13.30
N PHE A 980 -59.84 -0.85 -12.78
CA PHE A 980 -60.77 -1.66 -13.58
C PHE A 980 -61.83 -0.83 -14.32
N GLY A 981 -61.85 0.49 -14.17
CA GLY A 981 -62.91 1.35 -14.71
C GLY A 981 -64.29 1.01 -14.13
N LYS A 982 -64.35 0.50 -12.89
CA LYS A 982 -65.59 0.14 -12.18
C LYS A 982 -66.03 1.21 -11.17
N ASP A 983 -65.29 2.31 -11.07
CA ASP A 983 -65.63 3.41 -10.20
C ASP A 983 -66.97 4.04 -10.63
N MET A 984 -67.90 4.19 -9.69
CA MET A 984 -69.26 4.66 -9.99
C MET A 984 -69.37 6.19 -10.02
N SER A 985 -68.29 6.94 -9.78
CA SER A 985 -68.30 8.41 -9.66
C SER A 985 -68.24 9.09 -11.04
N LYS A 986 -69.04 10.14 -11.26
CA LYS A 986 -68.95 10.95 -12.48
C LYS A 986 -67.61 11.70 -12.58
N GLY A 987 -67.08 11.82 -13.79
CA GLY A 987 -65.87 12.61 -14.09
C GLY A 987 -64.55 11.83 -14.06
N MET A 988 -64.61 10.49 -13.99
CA MET A 988 -63.43 9.62 -14.03
C MET A 988 -63.06 9.13 -15.45
N GLY A 989 -63.85 9.48 -16.47
CA GLY A 989 -63.65 9.03 -17.85
C GLY A 989 -62.25 9.32 -18.41
N GLU A 990 -61.77 10.56 -18.30
CA GLU A 990 -60.43 10.93 -18.78
C GLU A 990 -59.30 10.15 -18.10
N LEU A 991 -59.46 9.85 -16.81
CA LEU A 991 -58.48 9.08 -16.05
C LEU A 991 -58.50 7.60 -16.46
N ASN A 992 -59.70 7.02 -16.60
CA ASN A 992 -59.87 5.66 -17.09
C ASN A 992 -59.28 5.49 -18.50
N ASP A 993 -59.46 6.47 -19.38
CA ASP A 993 -58.86 6.46 -20.71
C ASP A 993 -57.32 6.50 -20.67
N LYS A 994 -56.73 7.30 -19.77
CA LYS A 994 -55.27 7.33 -19.57
C LYS A 994 -54.74 5.98 -19.09
N ILE A 995 -55.42 5.35 -18.13
CA ILE A 995 -55.05 4.02 -17.63
C ILE A 995 -55.19 2.97 -18.74
N ASN A 996 -56.29 3.00 -19.50
CA ASN A 996 -56.53 2.08 -20.62
C ASN A 996 -55.47 2.21 -21.73
N LYS A 997 -54.97 3.43 -22.00
CA LYS A 997 -53.89 3.67 -22.96
C LYS A 997 -52.58 2.96 -22.60
N VAL A 998 -52.26 2.79 -21.31
CA VAL A 998 -51.08 2.03 -20.85
C VAL A 998 -51.16 0.56 -21.31
N PHE A 999 -52.36 -0.01 -21.30
CA PHE A 999 -52.59 -1.39 -21.74
C PHE A 999 -52.76 -1.51 -23.27
N ALA A 1000 -53.14 -0.41 -23.95
CA ALA A 1000 -53.27 -0.34 -25.41
C ALA A 1000 -51.93 -0.14 -26.15
N ASN A 1001 -51.09 0.80 -25.69
CA ASN A 1001 -49.90 1.29 -26.43
C ASN A 1001 -48.58 0.54 -26.15
N GLY A 1002 -48.56 -0.41 -25.21
CA GLY A 1002 -47.47 -1.39 -25.09
C GLY A 1002 -46.73 -1.37 -23.75
N GLY A 1003 -46.36 -2.55 -23.27
CA GLY A 1003 -45.53 -2.67 -22.08
C GLY A 1003 -45.44 -4.03 -21.38
N GLY A 1004 -45.86 -5.13 -22.00
CA GLY A 1004 -45.66 -6.47 -21.44
C GLY A 1004 -46.28 -7.55 -22.30
N LYS A 1005 -45.45 -8.45 -22.86
CA LYS A 1005 -45.92 -9.71 -23.44
C LYS A 1005 -45.64 -10.80 -22.42
N ILE A 1006 -46.64 -11.57 -22.02
CA ILE A 1006 -46.41 -12.85 -21.34
C ILE A 1006 -45.67 -13.81 -22.30
N PRO A 1007 -45.01 -14.89 -21.83
CA PRO A 1007 -44.21 -15.79 -22.67
C PRO A 1007 -44.93 -16.34 -23.92
N SER A 1008 -46.27 -16.30 -23.93
CA SER A 1008 -47.14 -16.65 -25.07
C SER A 1008 -47.34 -15.54 -26.12
N GLY A 1009 -46.74 -14.36 -25.94
CA GLY A 1009 -46.83 -13.22 -26.87
C GLY A 1009 -48.04 -12.29 -26.67
N ARG A 1010 -48.94 -12.59 -25.73
CA ARG A 1010 -50.18 -11.84 -25.42
C ARG A 1010 -49.91 -10.62 -24.51
N LYS A 1011 -50.64 -9.51 -24.73
CA LYS A 1011 -50.60 -8.30 -23.87
C LYS A 1011 -51.19 -8.60 -22.49
N ILE A 1012 -50.52 -8.15 -21.43
CA ILE A 1012 -51.02 -8.25 -20.06
C ILE A 1012 -52.31 -7.43 -19.87
N THR A 1013 -53.28 -8.02 -19.16
CA THR A 1013 -54.57 -7.41 -18.84
C THR A 1013 -54.51 -6.58 -17.55
N PRO A 1014 -55.43 -5.62 -17.32
CA PRO A 1014 -55.52 -4.90 -16.04
C PRO A 1014 -55.67 -5.83 -14.84
N LYS A 1015 -56.30 -7.00 -15.00
CA LYS A 1015 -56.47 -8.00 -13.95
C LYS A 1015 -55.14 -8.62 -13.54
N GLU A 1016 -54.38 -9.11 -14.51
CA GLU A 1016 -53.06 -9.69 -14.28
C GLU A 1016 -52.10 -8.64 -13.73
N TRP A 1017 -52.19 -7.40 -14.20
CA TRP A 1017 -51.41 -6.29 -13.65
C TRP A 1017 -51.76 -6.01 -12.19
N TRP A 1018 -53.04 -5.98 -11.82
CA TRP A 1018 -53.45 -5.81 -10.43
C TRP A 1018 -52.94 -6.95 -9.55
N GLU A 1019 -53.09 -8.19 -9.98
CA GLU A 1019 -52.60 -9.37 -9.24
C GLU A 1019 -51.09 -9.31 -8.99
N GLN A 1020 -50.31 -8.75 -9.92
CA GLN A 1020 -48.87 -8.56 -9.77
C GLN A 1020 -48.48 -7.41 -8.83
N ASN A 1021 -49.25 -6.31 -8.82
CA ASN A 1021 -48.84 -5.04 -8.19
C ASN A 1021 -49.66 -4.66 -6.95
N ALA A 1022 -50.78 -5.32 -6.67
CA ALA A 1022 -51.65 -5.02 -5.52
C ALA A 1022 -50.90 -5.09 -4.18
N LYS A 1023 -50.04 -6.09 -4.01
CA LYS A 1023 -49.20 -6.23 -2.81
C LYS A 1023 -48.26 -5.03 -2.63
N ASP A 1024 -47.73 -4.49 -3.72
CA ASP A 1024 -46.77 -3.38 -3.70
C ASP A 1024 -47.48 -2.06 -3.33
N ILE A 1025 -48.72 -1.88 -3.81
CA ILE A 1025 -49.58 -0.75 -3.44
C ILE A 1025 -49.93 -0.82 -1.95
N TRP A 1026 -50.31 -2.00 -1.45
CA TRP A 1026 -50.62 -2.21 -0.02
C TRP A 1026 -49.40 -1.97 0.87
N GLU A 1027 -48.24 -2.50 0.49
CA GLU A 1027 -46.98 -2.26 1.20
C GLU A 1027 -46.67 -0.76 1.24
N GLY A 1028 -46.87 -0.02 0.14
CA GLY A 1028 -46.75 1.44 0.11
C GLY A 1028 -47.65 2.17 1.13
N MET A 1029 -48.87 1.69 1.34
CA MET A 1029 -49.77 2.22 2.38
C MET A 1029 -49.19 1.98 3.78
N LEU A 1030 -48.63 0.80 4.06
CA LEU A 1030 -47.98 0.50 5.34
C LEU A 1030 -46.72 1.35 5.56
N CYS A 1031 -45.87 1.53 4.53
CA CYS A 1031 -44.68 2.39 4.61
C CYS A 1031 -45.04 3.84 4.96
N ALA A 1032 -46.23 4.32 4.55
CA ALA A 1032 -46.68 5.68 4.86
C ALA A 1032 -47.05 5.86 6.36
N LEU A 1033 -47.49 4.80 7.04
CA LEU A 1033 -47.84 4.85 8.47
C LEU A 1033 -46.63 4.98 9.38
N SER A 1034 -45.44 4.63 8.90
CA SER A 1034 -44.20 4.81 9.67
C SER A 1034 -43.74 6.26 9.75
N TYR A 1035 -44.40 7.18 9.04
CA TYR A 1035 -44.07 8.59 9.09
C TYR A 1035 -44.84 9.31 10.21
N ASN A 1036 -44.11 10.06 11.02
CA ASN A 1036 -44.73 10.97 11.97
C ASN A 1036 -45.50 12.05 11.20
N THR A 1037 -46.80 12.20 11.49
CA THR A 1037 -47.65 13.12 10.72
C THR A 1037 -47.38 14.59 10.99
N GLU A 1038 -46.68 14.92 12.08
CA GLU A 1038 -46.35 16.27 12.51
C GLU A 1038 -44.91 16.62 12.11
N THR A 1039 -43.93 15.82 12.54
CA THR A 1039 -42.50 16.06 12.25
C THR A 1039 -42.08 15.55 10.87
N LYS A 1040 -42.81 14.60 10.28
CA LYS A 1040 -42.51 13.94 8.99
C LYS A 1040 -41.22 13.13 9.01
N GLU A 1041 -40.72 12.84 10.20
CA GLU A 1041 -39.62 11.92 10.38
C GLU A 1041 -40.13 10.48 10.26
N MET A 1042 -39.35 9.65 9.57
CA MET A 1042 -39.63 8.24 9.37
C MET A 1042 -39.12 7.43 10.55
N ASP A 1043 -40.00 6.71 11.23
CA ASP A 1043 -39.65 5.77 12.30
C ASP A 1043 -39.32 4.39 11.69
N LYS A 1044 -38.02 4.06 11.69
CA LYS A 1044 -37.49 2.81 11.12
C LYS A 1044 -38.00 1.56 11.84
N ASP A 1045 -38.21 1.65 13.15
CA ASP A 1045 -38.63 0.52 13.96
C ASP A 1045 -40.11 0.22 13.67
N VAL A 1046 -40.95 1.26 13.66
CA VAL A 1046 -42.36 1.14 13.26
C VAL A 1046 -42.48 0.57 11.85
N ARG A 1047 -41.68 1.06 10.90
CA ARG A 1047 -41.68 0.54 9.52
C ARG A 1047 -41.38 -0.95 9.47
N THR A 1048 -40.30 -1.37 10.13
CA THR A 1048 -39.86 -2.76 10.14
C THR A 1048 -40.95 -3.65 10.73
N GLN A 1049 -41.51 -3.26 11.88
CA GLN A 1049 -42.58 -4.00 12.54
C GLN A 1049 -43.85 -4.08 11.68
N LEU A 1050 -44.24 -3.01 11.00
CA LEU A 1050 -45.42 -3.01 10.14
C LEU A 1050 -45.27 -3.95 8.93
N ILE A 1051 -44.08 -4.01 8.31
CA ILE A 1051 -43.82 -4.81 7.11
C ILE A 1051 -43.58 -6.28 7.43
N GLU A 1052 -42.84 -6.57 8.50
CA GLU A 1052 -42.48 -7.94 8.87
C GLU A 1052 -43.63 -8.70 9.54
N ASN A 1053 -44.54 -7.98 10.23
CA ASN A 1053 -45.69 -8.59 10.88
C ASN A 1053 -46.57 -9.32 9.86
N SER A 1054 -46.69 -10.63 10.03
CA SER A 1054 -47.47 -11.50 9.15
C SER A 1054 -48.94 -11.07 9.04
N LYS A 1055 -49.50 -10.47 10.09
CA LYS A 1055 -50.89 -9.98 10.12
C LYS A 1055 -51.13 -8.77 9.21
N ASN A 1056 -50.09 -8.06 8.78
CA ASN A 1056 -50.22 -6.90 7.88
C ASN A 1056 -49.96 -7.27 6.42
N LYS A 1057 -49.52 -8.49 6.12
CA LYS A 1057 -49.21 -8.92 4.75
C LYS A 1057 -50.48 -8.96 3.89
N TYR A 1058 -50.37 -8.51 2.64
CA TYR A 1058 -51.49 -8.37 1.70
C TYR A 1058 -52.43 -9.61 1.63
N LEU A 1059 -51.88 -10.82 1.66
CA LEU A 1059 -52.66 -12.07 1.57
C LEU A 1059 -53.31 -12.51 2.89
N GLU A 1060 -52.81 -12.00 4.02
CA GLU A 1060 -53.19 -12.44 5.37
C GLU A 1060 -53.95 -11.37 6.16
N VAL A 1061 -53.84 -10.10 5.78
CA VAL A 1061 -54.43 -9.01 6.55
C VAL A 1061 -55.95 -9.08 6.56
N THR A 1062 -56.48 -8.97 7.78
CA THR A 1062 -57.90 -9.01 8.08
C THR A 1062 -58.31 -7.90 9.03
N PHE A 1063 -59.60 -7.57 9.02
CA PHE A 1063 -60.24 -6.77 10.07
C PHE A 1063 -61.45 -7.51 10.63
N ILE A 1064 -61.84 -7.16 11.86
CA ILE A 1064 -63.04 -7.68 12.52
C ILE A 1064 -64.27 -6.95 11.98
N GLY A 1065 -65.20 -7.70 11.38
CA GLY A 1065 -66.42 -7.21 10.75
C GLY A 1065 -66.52 -7.55 9.25
N GLY A 1066 -67.58 -7.03 8.62
CA GLY A 1066 -67.91 -7.25 7.21
C GLY A 1066 -68.68 -8.55 6.95
N PHE A 1067 -69.41 -8.62 5.84
CA PHE A 1067 -70.20 -9.79 5.46
C PHE A 1067 -69.32 -10.88 4.83
N ASN A 1068 -68.93 -11.89 5.60
CA ASN A 1068 -68.25 -13.07 5.04
C ASN A 1068 -69.29 -14.09 4.54
N SER A 1069 -68.98 -14.85 3.48
CA SER A 1069 -69.94 -15.76 2.84
C SER A 1069 -70.29 -17.00 3.68
N ASP A 1070 -69.63 -17.21 4.82
CA ASP A 1070 -69.88 -18.32 5.73
C ASP A 1070 -71.10 -18.05 6.62
N LYS A 1071 -72.21 -18.75 6.31
CA LYS A 1071 -73.51 -18.64 6.98
C LYS A 1071 -73.56 -19.18 8.42
N THR A 1072 -72.43 -19.56 9.02
CA THR A 1072 -72.37 -20.28 10.31
C THR A 1072 -71.72 -19.52 11.47
N SER A 1073 -71.23 -18.29 11.27
CA SER A 1073 -70.64 -17.49 12.36
C SER A 1073 -71.62 -16.47 12.93
N THR A 1074 -71.67 -16.38 14.27
CA THR A 1074 -72.35 -15.29 14.99
C THR A 1074 -71.67 -13.95 14.68
N ILE A 1075 -72.48 -12.88 14.57
CA ILE A 1075 -72.12 -11.56 14.03
C ILE A 1075 -70.84 -10.94 14.66
N ASN A 1076 -70.53 -11.27 15.91
CA ASN A 1076 -69.48 -10.60 16.69
C ASN A 1076 -68.04 -11.13 16.48
N ASN A 1077 -67.81 -12.22 15.72
CA ASN A 1077 -66.48 -12.79 15.51
C ASN A 1077 -66.09 -12.98 14.01
N THR A 1078 -66.84 -12.39 13.08
CA THR A 1078 -66.58 -12.56 11.65
C THR A 1078 -65.35 -11.73 11.23
N THR A 1079 -64.37 -12.38 10.60
CA THR A 1079 -63.12 -11.76 10.14
C THR A 1079 -63.08 -11.73 8.61
N THR A 1080 -62.81 -10.58 7.99
CA THR A 1080 -62.78 -10.42 6.52
C THR A 1080 -61.36 -10.16 6.01
N LYS A 1081 -60.90 -10.93 5.00
CA LYS A 1081 -59.60 -10.72 4.32
C LYS A 1081 -59.64 -9.57 3.30
N LEU A 1082 -58.54 -8.83 3.17
CA LEU A 1082 -58.43 -7.70 2.21
C LEU A 1082 -58.71 -8.12 0.77
N THR A 1083 -58.11 -9.23 0.36
CA THR A 1083 -58.22 -9.78 -1.00
C THR A 1083 -59.67 -10.12 -1.37
N ASP A 1084 -60.51 -10.49 -0.41
CA ASP A 1084 -61.92 -10.80 -0.62
C ASP A 1084 -62.80 -9.56 -0.49
N PHE A 1085 -62.52 -8.71 0.50
CA PHE A 1085 -63.21 -7.44 0.69
C PHE A 1085 -63.19 -6.56 -0.57
N VAL A 1086 -62.02 -6.39 -1.18
CA VAL A 1086 -61.90 -5.53 -2.37
C VAL A 1086 -62.52 -6.12 -3.63
N LYS A 1087 -62.91 -7.41 -3.64
CA LYS A 1087 -63.63 -8.01 -4.77
C LYS A 1087 -65.12 -7.65 -4.76
N ARG A 1088 -65.65 -7.19 -3.62
CA ARG A 1088 -67.05 -6.77 -3.53
C ARG A 1088 -67.34 -5.62 -4.51
N PRO A 1089 -68.58 -5.46 -4.99
CA PRO A 1089 -68.93 -4.27 -5.75
C PRO A 1089 -68.75 -2.99 -4.91
N PRO A 1090 -68.30 -1.86 -5.49
CA PRO A 1090 -68.10 -0.61 -4.76
C PRO A 1090 -69.34 -0.14 -4.00
N TYR A 1091 -70.55 -0.37 -4.53
CA TYR A 1091 -71.80 -0.05 -3.84
C TYR A 1091 -71.89 -0.66 -2.43
N PHE A 1092 -71.61 -1.96 -2.28
CA PHE A 1092 -71.70 -2.62 -0.97
C PHE A 1092 -70.64 -2.11 -0.01
N ARG A 1093 -69.43 -1.81 -0.50
CA ARG A 1093 -68.40 -1.19 0.34
C ARG A 1093 -68.81 0.19 0.83
N TRP A 1094 -69.38 1.03 -0.04
CA TRP A 1094 -69.83 2.36 0.36
C TRP A 1094 -71.05 2.28 1.30
N LEU A 1095 -71.93 1.29 1.13
CA LEU A 1095 -73.03 1.06 2.06
C LEU A 1095 -72.54 0.58 3.43
N GLU A 1096 -71.55 -0.31 3.47
CA GLU A 1096 -70.87 -0.71 4.72
C GLU A 1096 -70.19 0.49 5.39
N GLU A 1097 -69.49 1.34 4.63
CA GLU A 1097 -68.88 2.57 5.16
C GLU A 1097 -69.92 3.55 5.71
N TRP A 1098 -71.08 3.67 5.06
CA TRP A 1098 -72.20 4.48 5.56
C TRP A 1098 -72.76 3.93 6.86
N ALA A 1099 -72.97 2.61 6.94
CA ALA A 1099 -73.50 1.96 8.13
C ALA A 1099 -72.53 1.99 9.31
N ASP A 1100 -71.22 2.02 9.06
CA ASP A 1100 -70.19 2.20 10.08
C ASP A 1100 -70.13 3.65 10.61
N GLU A 1101 -70.43 4.65 9.75
CA GLU A 1101 -70.44 6.08 10.13
C GLU A 1101 -71.76 6.53 10.79
N PHE A 1102 -72.87 5.87 10.45
CA PHE A 1102 -74.21 6.14 10.99
C PHE A 1102 -74.39 5.54 12.39
#